data_AF-A0A6C7E6S5-F1
#
_entry.id   AF-A0A6C7E6S5-F1
#
_cell.length_a   1.000
_cell.length_b   1.000
_cell.length_c   1.000
_cell.angle_alpha   90.00
_cell.angle_beta   90.00
_cell.angle_gamma   90.00
#
_symmetry.space_group_name_H-M   'P 1'
#
loop_
_entity.id
_entity.type
_entity.pdbx_description
1 polymer ?
#
loop_
_entity_poly.entity_id
_entity_poly.type
_entity_poly.pdbx_seq_one_letter_code
_entity_poly.pdbx_strand_id
1 'polypeptide(L)'
;MGGGRVAQRARPTVARFVVALLASMSMASLAIVVVSEPFALAVGATFTVNSTSDASDSNPGNGVCSTGGASPVCTLRAAMVEANANPGHDTIEFDIPGSSSQVHTIQLASALPYITGDGVTIDGYTQPYSSPNTDPYASNADIRIEVRGVARQPSVGLDFRSSDNTIRGLALYDFHNSIRFWAGSASVTADRNLIVGNFIGTNAAGTFVASQSTTSGDGVHIQQGSAANRIGAPGNANRNVISGSSGRGVGVFNPASDDNIIENNIVGLNPSGTAALKNHTHGIDLNYGASSNIIRNNVISGNGGSGVEISHDALGHEAHGGAGDTELNVVAGNLIGTDPTGTIATSEHGNGEYGVGLEGRGLCATFCPPDSNDNEVVDNVIVGSEVGVKIWRGSHSNVVRDNHIGVLADGTTGSTAHTEWGVLIEVGSIDNLVEDNRIARVDTGIGVRPNSQNPGDGIYPVFGNTLRGNSIEFVGPGLGVDLSPDGTPTNFPNALLVQHGVSYGVITSATTDGVSVTACAGCTVELFETATAATAYGLGRRSLGTSTATGGTATFVFRDDVGDPYVVTDGEYVSALVTDPNGSTSEFSLRRSVTPGAIGPPSTTTTTTTTTTTTTSTTTTSVPPTTTTTSTVPPTTTTTTTTSTTTTTVAPTSTTTTTAPVVTSPAPTTSVPAAPPSTLDGLASVRHRPTKPERCSISAAC
;
A
#
# COMPACT_ATOMS: atom_id res chain seq x y z
N MET A 1 -23.46 -25.85 -63.35
CA MET A 1 -23.35 -24.47 -63.90
C MET A 1 -23.22 -23.53 -62.70
N GLY A 2 -22.39 -22.48 -62.76
CA GLY A 2 -22.29 -21.37 -61.77
C GLY A 2 -22.20 -21.73 -60.27
N GLY A 3 -21.16 -21.41 -59.50
CA GLY A 3 -19.95 -20.64 -59.79
C GLY A 3 -19.63 -19.71 -58.62
N GLY A 4 -18.61 -20.03 -57.82
CA GLY A 4 -18.21 -19.23 -56.66
C GLY A 4 -17.59 -20.07 -55.54
N ARG A 5 -16.26 -20.14 -55.51
CA ARG A 5 -15.50 -20.61 -54.34
C ARG A 5 -14.53 -19.52 -53.92
N VAL A 6 -14.58 -19.14 -52.64
CA VAL A 6 -13.49 -18.39 -51.98
C VAL A 6 -12.29 -19.32 -51.83
N ALA A 7 -11.08 -18.80 -52.02
CA ALA A 7 -9.83 -19.53 -51.81
C ALA A 7 -8.78 -18.62 -51.15
N GLN A 8 -8.12 -19.14 -50.12
CA GLN A 8 -7.10 -18.43 -49.34
C GLN A 8 -5.76 -18.34 -50.08
N ARG A 9 -4.96 -17.31 -49.78
CA ARG A 9 -3.48 -17.27 -49.83
C ARG A 9 -3.03 -16.22 -48.80
N ALA A 10 -2.35 -16.60 -47.72
CA ALA A 10 -0.95 -17.03 -47.63
C ALA A 10 0.05 -15.85 -47.76
N ARG A 11 0.72 -15.54 -46.65
CA ARG A 11 1.82 -14.54 -46.55
C ARG A 11 3.09 -15.06 -47.24
N PRO A 12 4.01 -14.17 -47.61
CA PRO A 12 5.43 -14.43 -47.37
C PRO A 12 6.18 -13.28 -46.67
N THR A 13 7.35 -13.62 -46.15
CA THR A 13 8.30 -12.78 -45.39
C THR A 13 9.03 -11.74 -46.24
N VAL A 14 9.54 -10.68 -45.60
CA VAL A 14 10.45 -9.69 -46.21
C VAL A 14 11.90 -10.05 -45.91
N ALA A 15 12.76 -10.02 -46.93
CA ALA A 15 14.22 -10.11 -46.80
C ALA A 15 14.89 -8.93 -47.52
N ARG A 16 16.02 -8.45 -46.99
CA ARG A 16 16.79 -7.32 -47.54
C ARG A 16 17.61 -7.72 -48.77
N PHE A 17 17.71 -6.84 -49.77
CA PHE A 17 18.93 -6.67 -50.57
C PHE A 17 19.05 -5.22 -51.11
N VAL A 18 20.26 -4.82 -51.48
CA VAL A 18 20.65 -3.44 -51.88
C VAL A 18 21.37 -3.47 -53.22
N VAL A 19 20.99 -2.61 -54.17
CA VAL A 19 21.83 -2.01 -55.24
C VAL A 19 21.21 -0.64 -55.60
N ALA A 20 22.03 0.34 -55.98
CA ALA A 20 21.61 1.69 -56.37
C ALA A 20 22.06 2.05 -57.80
N LEU A 21 21.46 3.11 -58.39
CA LEU A 21 22.11 3.91 -59.45
C LEU A 21 21.56 5.36 -59.46
N LEU A 22 22.29 6.27 -60.12
CA LEU A 22 22.13 7.74 -59.99
C LEU A 22 21.65 8.42 -61.29
N ALA A 23 20.74 9.39 -61.15
CA ALA A 23 20.59 10.61 -61.99
C ALA A 23 19.47 11.49 -61.38
N SER A 24 19.48 12.83 -61.42
CA SER A 24 20.54 13.81 -61.71
C SER A 24 20.12 15.16 -61.11
N MET A 25 21.05 15.95 -60.56
CA MET A 25 20.72 17.21 -59.87
C MET A 25 20.30 18.33 -60.84
N SER A 26 19.30 19.12 -60.44
CA SER A 26 19.09 20.49 -60.92
C SER A 26 18.87 21.40 -59.71
N MET A 27 19.85 22.23 -59.37
CA MET A 27 19.74 23.16 -58.25
C MET A 27 18.91 24.39 -58.66
N ALA A 28 17.61 24.35 -58.36
CA ALA A 28 16.84 25.58 -58.15
C ALA A 28 17.05 26.00 -56.69
N SER A 29 17.99 26.91 -56.44
CA SER A 29 18.34 27.37 -55.09
C SER A 29 17.25 28.28 -54.50
N LEU A 30 16.13 27.68 -54.09
CA LEU A 30 15.18 28.34 -53.20
C LEU A 30 15.84 28.47 -51.82
N ALA A 31 16.37 29.65 -51.54
CA ALA A 31 16.90 29.96 -50.22
C ALA A 31 15.75 30.00 -49.21
N ILE A 32 15.46 28.86 -48.58
CA ILE A 32 14.68 28.84 -47.35
C ILE A 32 15.51 29.58 -46.31
N VAL A 33 15.17 30.85 -46.11
CA VAL A 33 15.64 31.61 -44.96
C VAL A 33 14.95 30.98 -43.76
N VAL A 34 15.60 29.99 -43.15
CA VAL A 34 15.29 29.56 -41.80
C VAL A 34 15.64 30.74 -40.91
N VAL A 35 14.66 31.60 -40.67
CA VAL A 35 14.74 32.59 -39.61
C VAL A 35 14.65 31.78 -38.32
N SER A 36 15.81 31.30 -37.86
CA SER A 36 15.97 30.86 -36.48
C SER A 36 15.96 32.11 -35.62
N GLU A 37 14.76 32.65 -35.39
CA GLU A 37 14.58 33.60 -34.30
C GLU A 37 15.08 32.92 -33.03
N PRO A 38 15.89 33.59 -32.21
CA PRO A 38 16.29 33.01 -30.94
C PRO A 38 15.02 32.81 -30.13
N PHE A 39 14.72 31.56 -29.76
CA PHE A 39 13.78 31.27 -28.69
C PHE A 39 14.36 31.85 -27.39
N ALA A 40 14.13 33.15 -27.19
CA ALA A 40 14.19 33.76 -25.89
C ALA A 40 13.10 33.06 -25.07
N LEU A 41 13.51 32.21 -24.12
CA LEU A 41 12.61 31.71 -23.09
C LEU A 41 11.97 32.94 -22.44
N ALA A 42 10.65 33.04 -22.54
CA ALA A 42 9.92 34.15 -21.94
C ALA A 42 10.12 34.05 -20.42
N VAL A 43 10.74 35.08 -19.85
CA VAL A 43 11.07 35.13 -18.43
C VAL A 43 9.77 35.32 -17.68
N GLY A 44 9.40 34.34 -16.85
CA GLY A 44 8.17 34.37 -16.08
C GLY A 44 8.07 35.62 -15.22
N ALA A 45 6.88 36.21 -15.19
CA ALA A 45 6.55 37.35 -14.36
C ALA A 45 6.31 36.93 -12.90
N THR A 46 6.35 37.90 -11.98
CA THR A 46 6.05 37.69 -10.56
C THR A 46 4.89 38.60 -10.15
N PHE A 47 3.80 38.01 -9.66
CA PHE A 47 2.59 38.71 -9.25
C PHE A 47 2.37 38.58 -7.75
N THR A 48 2.76 39.60 -6.99
CA THR A 48 2.66 39.61 -5.53
C THR A 48 1.27 40.04 -5.06
N VAL A 49 0.46 39.07 -4.62
CA VAL A 49 -0.86 39.27 -4.03
C VAL A 49 -0.73 40.02 -2.70
N ASN A 50 -1.36 41.19 -2.59
CA ASN A 50 -1.27 42.08 -1.43
C ASN A 50 -2.61 42.32 -0.71
N SER A 51 -3.67 41.60 -1.11
CA SER A 51 -5.03 41.78 -0.60
C SER A 51 -5.83 40.47 -0.60
N THR A 52 -6.67 40.29 0.43
CA THR A 52 -7.64 39.18 0.53
C THR A 52 -8.94 39.39 -0.27
N SER A 53 -9.00 40.43 -1.10
CA SER A 53 -10.16 40.73 -1.96
C SER A 53 -10.24 39.78 -3.17
N ASP A 54 -11.44 39.59 -3.73
CA ASP A 54 -11.69 38.69 -4.88
C ASP A 54 -12.09 39.44 -6.18
N ALA A 55 -11.57 40.66 -6.37
CA ALA A 55 -11.76 41.40 -7.61
C ALA A 55 -10.82 40.90 -8.72
N SER A 56 -11.26 40.97 -9.98
CA SER A 56 -10.47 40.63 -11.17
C SER A 56 -9.42 41.70 -11.48
N ASP A 57 -8.44 41.35 -12.32
CA ASP A 57 -7.61 42.37 -12.97
C ASP A 57 -8.46 43.33 -13.80
N SER A 58 -7.99 44.58 -13.89
CA SER A 58 -8.65 45.68 -14.61
C SER A 58 -8.23 45.82 -16.06
N ASN A 59 -7.05 45.32 -16.46
CA ASN A 59 -6.50 45.43 -17.81
C ASN A 59 -5.71 44.15 -18.21
N PRO A 60 -6.37 42.98 -18.34
CA PRO A 60 -5.72 41.68 -18.49
C PRO A 60 -4.68 41.58 -19.61
N GLY A 61 -3.54 40.94 -19.31
CA GLY A 61 -2.42 40.71 -20.23
C GLY A 61 -1.50 41.93 -20.39
N ASN A 62 -1.35 42.74 -19.34
CA ASN A 62 -0.48 43.93 -19.34
C ASN A 62 0.84 43.74 -18.56
N GLY A 63 0.99 42.61 -17.85
CA GLY A 63 2.13 42.29 -16.99
C GLY A 63 2.08 42.95 -15.60
N VAL A 64 0.92 43.46 -15.16
CA VAL A 64 0.76 44.28 -13.95
C VAL A 64 -0.55 43.94 -13.22
N CYS A 65 -0.47 42.98 -12.31
CA CYS A 65 -1.58 42.59 -11.41
C CYS A 65 -2.15 43.82 -10.66
N SER A 66 -3.33 44.28 -11.05
CA SER A 66 -4.01 45.44 -10.50
C SER A 66 -5.52 45.42 -10.78
N THR A 67 -6.31 45.38 -9.71
CA THR A 67 -7.77 45.57 -9.77
C THR A 67 -8.18 47.02 -10.14
N GLY A 68 -7.20 47.89 -10.43
CA GLY A 68 -7.39 49.31 -10.71
C GLY A 68 -7.56 50.17 -9.45
N GLY A 69 -7.49 51.49 -9.63
CA GLY A 69 -7.57 52.49 -8.55
C GLY A 69 -6.31 53.34 -8.42
N ALA A 70 -6.24 54.13 -7.35
CA ALA A 70 -5.11 55.04 -7.08
C ALA A 70 -3.92 54.37 -6.36
N SER A 71 -4.13 53.19 -5.79
CA SER A 71 -3.10 52.32 -5.23
C SER A 71 -3.26 50.94 -5.86
N PRO A 72 -2.17 50.29 -6.35
CA PRO A 72 -2.28 48.97 -6.99
C PRO A 72 -2.60 47.89 -5.96
N VAL A 73 -3.80 47.32 -6.09
CA VAL A 73 -4.24 46.16 -5.31
C VAL A 73 -4.13 44.93 -6.20
N CYS A 74 -3.31 43.97 -5.79
CA CYS A 74 -3.19 42.67 -6.44
C CYS A 74 -3.90 41.62 -5.59
N THR A 75 -4.84 40.91 -6.22
CA THR A 75 -5.62 39.81 -5.64
C THR A 75 -5.16 38.49 -6.25
N LEU A 76 -5.45 37.35 -5.61
CA LEU A 76 -5.20 36.04 -6.21
C LEU A 76 -5.88 35.92 -7.59
N ARG A 77 -7.12 36.41 -7.72
CA ARG A 77 -7.85 36.42 -9.00
C ARG A 77 -7.16 37.26 -10.07
N ALA A 78 -6.67 38.46 -9.73
CA ALA A 78 -5.96 39.31 -10.68
C ALA A 78 -4.61 38.69 -11.08
N ALA A 79 -3.87 38.13 -10.12
CA ALA A 79 -2.60 37.44 -10.38
C ALA A 79 -2.78 36.23 -11.31
N MET A 80 -3.84 35.43 -11.12
CA MET A 80 -4.17 34.32 -12.02
C MET A 80 -4.63 34.81 -13.41
N VAL A 81 -5.37 35.92 -13.49
CA VAL A 81 -5.75 36.52 -14.77
C VAL A 81 -4.52 36.99 -15.56
N GLU A 82 -3.52 37.57 -14.90
CA GLU A 82 -2.25 37.90 -15.55
C GLU A 82 -1.43 36.64 -15.90
N ALA A 83 -1.25 35.69 -14.99
CA ALA A 83 -0.47 34.47 -15.26
C ALA A 83 -1.05 33.58 -16.39
N ASN A 84 -2.34 33.73 -16.68
CA ASN A 84 -2.99 33.08 -17.83
C ASN A 84 -2.84 33.83 -19.15
N ALA A 85 -2.45 35.12 -19.11
CA ALA A 85 -2.39 36.01 -20.26
C ALA A 85 -0.95 36.35 -20.68
N ASN A 86 0.01 36.19 -19.76
CA ASN A 86 1.44 36.40 -20.02
C ASN A 86 2.12 35.07 -20.43
N PRO A 87 3.08 35.11 -21.37
CA PRO A 87 3.85 33.93 -21.75
C PRO A 87 5.05 33.74 -20.81
N GLY A 88 5.11 32.64 -20.07
CA GLY A 88 6.22 32.32 -19.17
C GLY A 88 5.82 31.34 -18.09
N HIS A 89 6.81 30.85 -17.33
CA HIS A 89 6.57 30.10 -16.08
C HIS A 89 6.35 31.12 -14.95
N ASP A 90 5.17 31.72 -14.90
CA ASP A 90 4.87 32.84 -14.00
C ASP A 90 4.74 32.40 -12.54
N THR A 91 5.09 33.28 -11.61
CA THR A 91 5.02 33.02 -10.16
C THR A 91 4.02 33.96 -9.48
N ILE A 92 3.04 33.39 -8.78
CA ILE A 92 2.11 34.09 -7.90
C ILE A 92 2.63 33.97 -6.47
N GLU A 93 3.04 35.11 -5.91
CA GLU A 93 3.56 35.26 -4.55
C GLU A 93 2.57 36.04 -3.68
N PHE A 94 2.83 36.12 -2.38
CA PHE A 94 1.96 36.79 -1.40
C PHE A 94 2.77 37.69 -0.46
N ASP A 95 2.33 38.94 -0.32
CA ASP A 95 2.77 39.89 0.71
C ASP A 95 1.55 40.67 1.21
N ILE A 96 0.60 39.94 1.80
CA ILE A 96 -0.62 40.53 2.36
C ILE A 96 -0.28 41.12 3.75
N PRO A 97 -0.46 42.43 4.00
CA PRO A 97 -0.08 43.04 5.27
C PRO A 97 -0.86 42.46 6.46
N GLY A 98 -0.15 41.99 7.48
CA GLY A 98 -0.73 41.36 8.68
C GLY A 98 0.23 41.22 9.85
N SER A 99 -0.23 40.62 10.95
CA SER A 99 0.61 40.31 12.11
C SER A 99 1.25 38.92 12.00
N SER A 100 2.30 38.67 12.80
CA SER A 100 2.98 37.36 12.83
C SER A 100 2.13 36.19 13.34
N SER A 101 0.90 36.42 13.79
CA SER A 101 -0.09 35.38 14.15
C SER A 101 -1.35 35.43 13.28
N GLN A 102 -1.35 36.20 12.19
CA GLN A 102 -2.49 36.34 11.30
C GLN A 102 -2.45 35.26 10.20
N VAL A 103 -3.62 34.70 9.89
CA VAL A 103 -3.89 33.92 8.68
C VAL A 103 -4.76 34.79 7.77
N HIS A 104 -4.52 34.73 6.47
CA HIS A 104 -5.13 35.60 5.47
C HIS A 104 -6.15 34.81 4.64
N THR A 105 -7.40 34.81 5.10
CA THR A 105 -8.52 34.17 4.39
C THR A 105 -8.98 35.03 3.21
N ILE A 106 -8.64 34.59 2.00
CA ILE A 106 -9.20 35.03 0.73
C ILE A 106 -10.57 34.36 0.57
N GLN A 107 -11.62 35.06 1.00
CA GLN A 107 -13.00 34.61 0.78
C GLN A 107 -13.40 34.91 -0.67
N LEU A 108 -13.56 33.86 -1.47
CA LEU A 108 -14.03 34.00 -2.85
C LEU A 108 -15.50 34.44 -2.88
N ALA A 109 -15.85 35.22 -3.90
CA ALA A 109 -17.21 35.59 -4.27
C ALA A 109 -17.73 34.79 -5.49
N SER A 110 -16.83 34.18 -6.26
CA SER A 110 -17.12 33.31 -7.41
C SER A 110 -15.98 32.31 -7.65
N ALA A 111 -16.17 31.30 -8.50
CA ALA A 111 -15.07 30.40 -8.90
C ALA A 111 -13.89 31.20 -9.47
N LEU A 112 -12.65 30.78 -9.17
CA LEU A 112 -11.44 31.38 -9.76
C LEU A 112 -11.36 31.09 -11.27
N PRO A 113 -10.59 31.87 -12.05
CA PRO A 113 -10.27 31.50 -13.43
C PRO A 113 -9.54 30.14 -13.47
N TYR A 114 -9.71 29.41 -14.57
CA TYR A 114 -8.94 28.20 -14.85
C TYR A 114 -7.45 28.54 -14.98
N ILE A 115 -6.55 27.62 -14.63
CA ILE A 115 -5.11 27.81 -14.84
C ILE A 115 -4.76 27.29 -16.25
N THR A 116 -4.38 28.20 -17.14
CA THR A 116 -4.16 27.95 -18.59
C THR A 116 -2.77 28.35 -19.09
N GLY A 117 -1.95 29.03 -18.28
CA GLY A 117 -0.51 29.13 -18.53
C GLY A 117 0.19 27.85 -18.06
N ASP A 118 1.12 27.31 -18.84
CA ASP A 118 1.94 26.17 -18.42
C ASP A 118 3.05 26.63 -17.45
N GLY A 119 3.38 25.81 -16.45
CA GLY A 119 4.49 26.08 -15.54
C GLY A 119 4.25 27.16 -14.49
N VAL A 120 3.01 27.60 -14.26
CA VAL A 120 2.66 28.60 -13.25
C VAL A 120 2.92 28.03 -11.85
N THR A 121 3.60 28.82 -11.01
CA THR A 121 3.84 28.52 -9.60
C THR A 121 2.98 29.40 -8.72
N ILE A 122 2.18 28.83 -7.80
CA ILE A 122 1.48 29.58 -6.75
C ILE A 122 2.06 29.18 -5.40
N ASP A 123 2.72 30.12 -4.73
CA ASP A 123 3.56 29.85 -3.57
C ASP A 123 3.12 30.63 -2.32
N GLY A 124 2.21 30.04 -1.56
CA GLY A 124 1.77 30.56 -0.26
C GLY A 124 2.88 30.63 0.80
N TYR A 125 4.02 29.96 0.61
CA TYR A 125 5.19 30.08 1.50
C TYR A 125 6.01 31.36 1.28
N THR A 126 5.61 32.21 0.33
CA THR A 126 6.17 33.58 0.21
C THR A 126 5.53 34.56 1.18
N GLN A 127 4.30 34.29 1.66
CA GLN A 127 3.62 35.13 2.66
C GLN A 127 4.47 35.24 3.93
N PRO A 128 4.77 36.45 4.41
CA PRO A 128 5.50 36.64 5.66
C PRO A 128 4.94 35.82 6.83
N TYR A 129 5.86 35.23 7.60
CA TYR A 129 5.59 34.33 8.74
C TYR A 129 5.00 32.96 8.40
N SER A 130 4.92 32.57 7.14
CA SER A 130 4.69 31.16 6.76
C SER A 130 5.97 30.32 6.83
N SER A 131 5.85 28.99 6.90
CA SER A 131 6.99 28.08 6.77
C SER A 131 6.61 26.66 6.33
N PRO A 132 7.37 26.00 5.44
CA PRO A 132 7.12 24.61 5.04
C PRO A 132 7.28 23.61 6.19
N ASN A 133 6.57 22.47 6.08
CA ASN A 133 6.68 21.39 7.07
C ASN A 133 8.12 20.91 7.25
N THR A 134 8.54 20.80 8.51
CA THR A 134 9.84 20.23 8.93
C THR A 134 9.68 18.91 9.68
N ASP A 135 8.48 18.53 10.11
CA ASP A 135 8.25 17.32 10.89
C ASP A 135 8.35 16.06 10.02
N PRO A 136 9.08 15.01 10.46
CA PRO A 136 9.23 13.77 9.71
C PRO A 136 7.94 12.98 9.55
N TYR A 137 6.98 13.09 10.48
CA TYR A 137 5.76 12.26 10.52
C TYR A 137 4.48 13.10 10.36
N ALA A 138 4.32 14.15 11.16
CA ALA A 138 3.19 15.06 11.11
C ALA A 138 3.35 16.14 10.01
N SER A 139 2.45 17.12 9.97
CA SER A 139 2.68 18.39 9.27
C SER A 139 2.64 19.56 10.24
N ASN A 140 3.79 20.20 10.45
CA ASN A 140 3.94 21.44 11.22
C ASN A 140 4.08 22.70 10.34
N ALA A 141 3.65 22.61 9.07
CA ALA A 141 3.66 23.73 8.15
C ALA A 141 2.84 24.92 8.70
N ASP A 142 3.45 26.10 8.73
CA ASP A 142 2.77 27.33 9.14
C ASP A 142 2.09 27.96 7.91
N ILE A 143 0.87 27.54 7.62
CA ILE A 143 0.09 27.96 6.44
C ILE A 143 -0.59 29.31 6.72
N ARG A 144 -0.23 30.35 5.95
CA ARG A 144 -0.74 31.73 6.17
C ARG A 144 -1.71 32.24 5.12
N ILE A 145 -1.85 31.55 3.99
CA ILE A 145 -2.85 31.86 2.96
C ILE A 145 -3.96 30.80 3.00
N GLU A 146 -5.18 31.26 3.27
CA GLU A 146 -6.40 30.45 3.15
C GLU A 146 -7.18 30.92 1.92
N VAL A 147 -7.50 30.02 1.00
CA VAL A 147 -8.40 30.28 -0.13
C VAL A 147 -9.70 29.55 0.15
N ARG A 148 -10.74 30.31 0.49
CA ARG A 148 -12.02 29.76 0.92
C ARG A 148 -13.08 29.91 -0.16
N GLY A 149 -13.71 28.79 -0.51
CA GLY A 149 -14.80 28.74 -1.48
C GLY A 149 -16.12 29.35 -0.98
N VAL A 150 -17.14 29.21 -1.83
CA VAL A 150 -18.54 29.44 -1.45
C VAL A 150 -19.25 28.09 -1.50
N ALA A 151 -19.93 27.75 -0.40
CA ALA A 151 -20.55 26.44 -0.14
C ALA A 151 -21.82 26.17 -0.98
N ARG A 152 -21.75 26.34 -2.30
CA ARG A 152 -22.85 26.12 -3.26
C ARG A 152 -22.33 25.56 -4.58
N GLN A 153 -23.17 24.73 -5.20
CA GLN A 153 -22.76 23.77 -6.22
C GLN A 153 -22.87 24.28 -7.67
N PRO A 154 -21.96 23.87 -8.58
CA PRO A 154 -20.64 23.27 -8.35
C PRO A 154 -19.55 24.35 -8.19
N SER A 155 -18.74 24.27 -7.14
CA SER A 155 -17.61 25.20 -6.90
C SER A 155 -16.27 24.46 -6.91
N VAL A 156 -15.28 25.02 -7.62
CA VAL A 156 -13.91 24.49 -7.68
C VAL A 156 -12.95 25.58 -7.18
N GLY A 157 -11.92 25.18 -6.43
CA GLY A 157 -10.86 26.08 -5.97
C GLY A 157 -9.89 26.42 -7.09
N LEU A 158 -8.96 25.49 -7.38
CA LEU A 158 -8.04 25.59 -8.52
C LEU A 158 -8.41 24.54 -9.58
N ASP A 159 -8.60 24.96 -10.83
CA ASP A 159 -9.04 24.12 -11.96
C ASP A 159 -8.01 24.19 -13.10
N PHE A 160 -7.20 23.13 -13.26
CA PHE A 160 -6.06 23.06 -14.17
C PHE A 160 -6.46 22.61 -15.57
N ARG A 161 -5.97 23.37 -16.57
CA ARG A 161 -6.12 23.16 -18.02
C ARG A 161 -4.81 23.47 -18.75
N SER A 162 -3.71 23.24 -18.04
CA SER A 162 -2.32 23.47 -18.41
C SER A 162 -1.45 22.51 -17.60
N SER A 163 -0.20 22.35 -18.01
CA SER A 163 0.73 21.37 -17.45
C SER A 163 1.89 22.00 -16.68
N ASP A 164 2.63 21.14 -15.97
CA ASP A 164 3.91 21.45 -15.32
C ASP A 164 3.83 22.55 -14.22
N ASN A 165 2.62 22.90 -13.77
CA ASN A 165 2.37 23.91 -12.72
C ASN A 165 2.78 23.41 -11.32
N THR A 166 3.01 24.32 -10.37
CA THR A 166 3.33 23.98 -8.97
C THR A 166 2.47 24.77 -7.97
N ILE A 167 1.84 24.09 -7.01
CA ILE A 167 1.08 24.73 -5.92
C ILE A 167 1.64 24.32 -4.56
N ARG A 168 1.94 25.30 -3.70
CA ARG A 168 2.43 25.05 -2.34
C ARG A 168 2.03 26.12 -1.32
N GLY A 169 1.95 25.74 -0.04
CA GLY A 169 1.78 26.69 1.07
C GLY A 169 0.38 27.27 1.24
N LEU A 170 -0.64 26.69 0.59
CA LEU A 170 -2.04 27.14 0.68
C LEU A 170 -2.88 26.22 1.60
N ALA A 171 -3.92 26.79 2.21
CA ALA A 171 -5.08 26.06 2.73
C ALA A 171 -6.28 26.27 1.79
N LEU A 172 -6.85 25.21 1.23
CA LEU A 172 -7.92 25.24 0.22
C LEU A 172 -9.14 24.46 0.73
N TYR A 173 -10.26 25.14 1.00
CA TYR A 173 -11.45 24.51 1.60
C TYR A 173 -12.78 25.23 1.28
N ASP A 174 -13.90 24.60 1.65
CA ASP A 174 -15.29 25.07 1.39
C ASP A 174 -15.70 25.08 -0.10
N PHE A 175 -15.20 24.08 -0.85
CA PHE A 175 -15.46 23.81 -2.27
C PHE A 175 -16.23 22.49 -2.48
N HIS A 176 -16.68 22.21 -3.72
CA HIS A 176 -16.92 20.83 -4.16
C HIS A 176 -15.58 20.14 -4.41
N ASN A 177 -14.78 20.62 -5.37
CA ASN A 177 -13.41 20.14 -5.56
C ASN A 177 -12.42 21.22 -5.14
N SER A 178 -11.54 20.95 -4.19
CA SER A 178 -10.58 21.98 -3.74
C SER A 178 -9.48 22.19 -4.80
N ILE A 179 -9.02 21.11 -5.43
CA ILE A 179 -8.18 21.13 -6.63
C ILE A 179 -8.77 20.16 -7.67
N ARG A 180 -8.75 20.54 -8.96
CA ARG A 180 -9.17 19.68 -10.07
C ARG A 180 -8.22 19.78 -11.27
N PHE A 181 -7.93 18.63 -11.89
CA PHE A 181 -7.24 18.52 -13.17
C PHE A 181 -8.23 18.09 -14.26
N TRP A 182 -8.26 18.84 -15.36
CA TRP A 182 -9.23 18.62 -16.44
C TRP A 182 -8.58 18.93 -17.80
N ALA A 183 -7.98 17.92 -18.42
CA ALA A 183 -7.59 17.97 -19.82
C ALA A 183 -8.83 18.16 -20.73
N GLY A 184 -9.71 17.15 -20.82
CA GLY A 184 -11.08 17.31 -21.38
C GLY A 184 -11.19 17.62 -22.88
N SER A 185 -10.07 17.76 -23.59
CA SER A 185 -9.98 17.73 -25.05
C SER A 185 -8.54 17.46 -25.48
N ALA A 186 -8.31 16.86 -26.65
CA ALA A 186 -6.97 16.53 -27.12
C ALA A 186 -6.03 17.72 -27.45
N SER A 187 -6.45 18.96 -27.13
CA SER A 187 -5.64 20.18 -27.26
C SER A 187 -5.46 20.94 -25.93
N VAL A 188 -5.88 20.33 -24.83
CA VAL A 188 -5.77 20.85 -23.46
C VAL A 188 -5.25 19.71 -22.60
N THR A 189 -4.08 19.87 -22.00
CA THR A 189 -3.47 18.89 -21.08
C THR A 189 -3.51 19.44 -19.67
N ALA A 190 -3.56 18.57 -18.68
CA ALA A 190 -3.53 18.96 -17.27
C ALA A 190 -2.57 18.01 -16.54
N ASP A 191 -1.33 17.99 -17.02
CA ASP A 191 -0.36 16.92 -16.78
C ASP A 191 0.85 17.42 -15.98
N ARG A 192 1.57 16.50 -15.33
CA ARG A 192 2.86 16.78 -14.66
C ARG A 192 2.81 17.88 -13.58
N ASN A 193 1.61 18.28 -13.14
CA ASN A 193 1.43 19.31 -12.13
C ASN A 193 1.83 18.79 -10.75
N LEU A 194 2.40 19.66 -9.91
CA LEU A 194 2.98 19.34 -8.61
C LEU A 194 2.23 20.05 -7.48
N ILE A 195 1.52 19.28 -6.65
CA ILE A 195 0.78 19.79 -5.50
C ILE A 195 1.52 19.36 -4.23
N VAL A 196 2.20 20.26 -3.53
CA VAL A 196 3.09 19.92 -2.42
C VAL A 196 2.99 20.86 -1.22
N GLY A 197 2.95 20.33 -0.01
CA GLY A 197 2.97 21.14 1.20
C GLY A 197 1.73 22.05 1.36
N ASN A 198 0.53 21.59 1.00
CA ASN A 198 -0.74 22.31 1.15
C ASN A 198 -1.65 21.63 2.18
N PHE A 199 -2.60 22.38 2.75
CA PHE A 199 -3.76 21.81 3.42
C PHE A 199 -4.95 21.88 2.46
N ILE A 200 -5.63 20.76 2.23
CA ILE A 200 -6.63 20.58 1.17
C ILE A 200 -7.86 19.93 1.77
N GLY A 201 -9.04 20.50 1.52
CA GLY A 201 -10.29 20.16 2.20
C GLY A 201 -10.47 20.84 3.56
N THR A 202 -9.40 21.36 4.18
CA THR A 202 -9.42 22.00 5.51
C THR A 202 -8.69 23.36 5.56
N ASN A 203 -8.89 24.08 6.66
CA ASN A 203 -8.35 25.40 6.94
C ASN A 203 -6.94 25.33 7.57
N ALA A 204 -6.23 26.46 7.71
CA ALA A 204 -4.85 26.49 8.20
C ALA A 204 -4.69 25.94 9.64
N ALA A 205 -5.77 25.97 10.44
CA ALA A 205 -5.80 25.42 11.78
C ALA A 205 -6.08 23.90 11.83
N GLY A 206 -6.37 23.23 10.70
CA GLY A 206 -6.70 21.80 10.67
C GLY A 206 -7.98 21.44 11.42
N THR A 207 -8.99 22.32 11.35
CA THR A 207 -10.25 22.24 12.12
C THR A 207 -11.52 22.33 11.28
N PHE A 208 -11.43 22.74 10.01
CA PHE A 208 -12.58 22.72 9.10
C PHE A 208 -12.83 21.30 8.59
N VAL A 209 -14.10 20.91 8.57
CA VAL A 209 -14.63 19.72 7.89
C VAL A 209 -15.89 20.18 7.17
N ALA A 210 -16.01 19.86 5.88
CA ALA A 210 -17.20 20.14 5.10
C ALA A 210 -18.41 19.37 5.66
N SER A 211 -19.63 19.89 5.45
CA SER A 211 -20.83 19.12 5.75
C SER A 211 -21.02 18.01 4.70
N GLN A 212 -21.59 16.88 5.13
CA GLN A 212 -21.98 15.79 4.25
C GLN A 212 -23.23 16.19 3.44
N SER A 213 -23.05 17.11 2.48
CA SER A 213 -24.04 17.43 1.46
C SER A 213 -24.11 16.30 0.43
N THR A 214 -25.22 16.19 -0.31
CA THR A 214 -25.48 15.12 -1.29
C THR A 214 -24.69 15.30 -2.60
N THR A 215 -23.45 15.78 -2.49
CA THR A 215 -22.52 16.09 -3.58
C THR A 215 -21.12 15.72 -3.11
N SER A 216 -20.71 14.51 -3.47
CA SER A 216 -19.40 13.94 -3.13
C SER A 216 -18.31 14.71 -3.88
N GLY A 217 -17.60 15.56 -3.14
CA GLY A 217 -16.64 16.51 -3.67
C GLY A 217 -15.27 16.32 -3.00
N ASP A 218 -14.23 16.27 -3.82
CA ASP A 218 -12.95 15.71 -3.41
C ASP A 218 -11.92 16.80 -3.07
N GLY A 219 -10.98 16.48 -2.18
CA GLY A 219 -9.83 17.36 -1.91
C GLY A 219 -9.03 17.62 -3.19
N VAL A 220 -8.59 16.56 -3.85
CA VAL A 220 -7.95 16.60 -5.17
C VAL A 220 -8.67 15.66 -6.14
N HIS A 221 -8.95 16.14 -7.35
CA HIS A 221 -9.71 15.40 -8.34
C HIS A 221 -9.03 15.39 -9.72
N ILE A 222 -8.60 14.22 -10.18
CA ILE A 222 -7.91 14.01 -11.47
C ILE A 222 -8.89 13.32 -12.42
N GLN A 223 -9.17 13.88 -13.61
CA GLN A 223 -10.00 13.20 -14.61
C GLN A 223 -9.74 13.61 -16.06
N GLN A 224 -10.43 12.97 -17.01
CA GLN A 224 -10.50 13.32 -18.44
C GLN A 224 -9.16 13.26 -19.19
N GLY A 225 -8.29 12.30 -18.86
CA GLY A 225 -7.00 12.16 -19.52
C GLY A 225 -5.88 13.04 -18.93
N SER A 226 -6.01 13.43 -17.66
CA SER A 226 -5.01 14.24 -16.96
C SER A 226 -3.95 13.33 -16.34
N ALA A 227 -2.71 13.35 -16.85
CA ALA A 227 -1.72 12.29 -16.62
C ALA A 227 -0.41 12.75 -15.94
N ALA A 228 0.29 11.80 -15.31
CA ALA A 228 1.60 12.00 -14.68
C ALA A 228 1.67 13.14 -13.64
N ASN A 229 0.54 13.54 -13.05
CA ASN A 229 0.49 14.55 -11.99
C ASN A 229 1.02 13.98 -10.67
N ARG A 230 1.50 14.86 -9.79
CA ARG A 230 2.12 14.48 -8.52
C ARG A 230 1.47 15.18 -7.33
N ILE A 231 0.77 14.40 -6.52
CA ILE A 231 0.10 14.85 -5.30
C ILE A 231 0.98 14.46 -4.12
N GLY A 232 1.74 15.44 -3.62
CA GLY A 232 2.83 15.26 -2.68
C GLY A 232 4.13 14.84 -3.37
N ALA A 233 5.23 14.82 -2.62
CA ALA A 233 6.55 14.40 -3.09
C ALA A 233 7.42 13.96 -1.89
N PRO A 234 8.58 13.31 -2.10
CA PRO A 234 9.46 12.92 -1.00
C PRO A 234 9.96 14.12 -0.18
N GLY A 235 10.13 13.92 1.13
CA GLY A 235 10.66 14.93 2.05
C GLY A 235 9.60 15.78 2.74
N ASN A 236 9.87 16.16 3.99
CA ASN A 236 8.89 16.69 4.95
C ASN A 236 8.10 17.89 4.39
N ALA A 237 8.80 18.86 3.77
CA ALA A 237 8.22 20.09 3.24
C ALA A 237 7.18 19.89 2.12
N ASN A 238 7.16 18.71 1.48
CA ASN A 238 6.28 18.43 0.35
C ASN A 238 4.96 17.74 0.73
N ARG A 239 4.79 17.36 2.01
CA ARG A 239 3.62 16.66 2.54
C ARG A 239 2.37 17.53 2.54
N ASN A 240 1.34 17.13 1.78
CA ASN A 240 0.02 17.72 1.94
C ASN A 240 -0.75 17.08 3.10
N VAL A 241 -1.73 17.81 3.63
CA VAL A 241 -2.82 17.27 4.48
C VAL A 241 -4.09 17.35 3.66
N ILE A 242 -4.73 16.22 3.36
CA ILE A 242 -5.88 16.09 2.45
C ILE A 242 -7.06 15.51 3.22
N SER A 243 -7.81 16.39 3.87
CA SER A 243 -8.69 16.05 4.99
C SER A 243 -9.87 17.02 5.07
N GLY A 244 -11.02 16.54 5.55
CA GLY A 244 -12.23 17.34 5.74
C GLY A 244 -13.11 17.54 4.50
N SER A 245 -12.85 16.83 3.40
CA SER A 245 -13.59 16.95 2.12
C SER A 245 -15.00 16.35 2.19
N SER A 246 -15.97 16.88 1.42
CA SER A 246 -17.37 16.41 1.46
C SER A 246 -17.61 15.05 0.80
N GLY A 247 -16.67 14.60 -0.02
CA GLY A 247 -16.51 13.26 -0.56
C GLY A 247 -15.16 12.69 -0.15
N ARG A 248 -14.23 12.57 -1.11
CA ARG A 248 -12.96 11.85 -0.94
C ARG A 248 -11.79 12.76 -0.59
N GLY A 249 -10.70 12.18 -0.11
CA GLY A 249 -9.42 12.88 -0.05
C GLY A 249 -8.88 13.15 -1.46
N VAL A 250 -8.60 12.09 -2.21
CA VAL A 250 -8.18 12.14 -3.63
C VAL A 250 -9.06 11.23 -4.48
N GLY A 251 -9.42 11.67 -5.69
CA GLY A 251 -10.13 10.84 -6.67
C GLY A 251 -9.47 10.90 -8.05
N VAL A 252 -9.35 9.76 -8.72
CA VAL A 252 -8.76 9.61 -10.07
C VAL A 252 -9.75 8.85 -10.96
N PHE A 253 -10.23 9.48 -12.03
CA PHE A 253 -11.42 9.01 -12.76
C PHE A 253 -11.31 9.08 -14.28
N ASN A 254 -11.85 8.06 -14.96
CA ASN A 254 -11.96 7.90 -16.41
C ASN A 254 -10.61 7.56 -17.08
N PRO A 255 -10.60 6.87 -18.24
CA PRO A 255 -9.37 6.38 -18.86
C PRO A 255 -8.40 7.50 -19.28
N ALA A 256 -7.12 7.14 -19.43
CA ALA A 256 -5.99 8.04 -19.66
C ALA A 256 -5.68 9.01 -18.49
N SER A 257 -6.37 8.87 -17.35
CA SER A 257 -6.05 9.60 -16.11
C SER A 257 -4.96 8.82 -15.35
N ASP A 258 -3.81 8.67 -16.02
CA ASP A 258 -2.85 7.59 -15.78
C ASP A 258 -1.47 8.13 -15.35
N ASP A 259 -0.57 7.24 -14.92
CA ASP A 259 0.79 7.55 -14.43
C ASP A 259 0.85 8.54 -13.23
N ASN A 260 -0.28 8.88 -12.60
CA ASN A 260 -0.31 9.85 -11.51
C ASN A 260 0.27 9.25 -10.22
N ILE A 261 1.00 10.05 -9.45
CA ILE A 261 1.67 9.64 -8.21
C ILE A 261 1.07 10.40 -7.03
N ILE A 262 0.52 9.66 -6.06
CA ILE A 262 0.01 10.19 -4.80
C ILE A 262 0.94 9.69 -3.69
N GLU A 263 1.75 10.58 -3.09
CA GLU A 263 2.76 10.18 -2.11
C GLU A 263 3.00 11.15 -0.94
N ASN A 264 3.41 10.61 0.21
CA ASN A 264 3.83 11.38 1.38
C ASN A 264 2.75 12.39 1.87
N ASN A 265 1.46 12.07 1.67
CA ASN A 265 0.34 12.87 2.16
C ASN A 265 -0.19 12.29 3.48
N ILE A 266 -0.81 13.14 4.30
CA ILE A 266 -1.72 12.73 5.38
C ILE A 266 -3.15 12.86 4.85
N VAL A 267 -3.93 11.78 4.85
CA VAL A 267 -5.26 11.71 4.23
C VAL A 267 -6.30 11.24 5.23
N GLY A 268 -7.17 12.15 5.67
CA GLY A 268 -8.28 11.88 6.61
C GLY A 268 -7.98 12.16 8.09
N LEU A 269 -6.74 12.48 8.45
CA LEU A 269 -6.35 12.94 9.80
C LEU A 269 -6.14 14.46 9.85
N ASN A 270 -6.12 15.01 11.07
CA ASN A 270 -5.66 16.38 11.31
C ASN A 270 -4.14 16.54 11.01
N PRO A 271 -3.60 17.76 10.87
CA PRO A 271 -2.18 17.97 10.54
C PRO A 271 -1.19 17.33 11.53
N SER A 272 -1.55 17.18 12.80
CA SER A 272 -0.72 16.47 13.80
C SER A 272 -0.78 14.94 13.68
N GLY A 273 -1.69 14.38 12.88
CA GLY A 273 -1.88 12.95 12.72
C GLY A 273 -2.41 12.23 13.96
N THR A 274 -3.18 12.92 14.81
CA THR A 274 -3.61 12.41 16.14
C THR A 274 -5.10 12.15 16.28
N ALA A 275 -5.91 12.63 15.34
CA ALA A 275 -7.36 12.47 15.35
C ALA A 275 -7.93 12.57 13.93
N ALA A 276 -9.10 11.96 13.70
CA ALA A 276 -9.81 12.04 12.43
C ALA A 276 -10.19 13.48 12.08
N LEU A 277 -9.88 13.88 10.85
CA LEU A 277 -10.39 15.05 10.17
C LEU A 277 -11.02 14.55 8.86
N LYS A 278 -12.02 13.68 9.04
CA LYS A 278 -12.58 12.74 8.06
C LYS A 278 -12.91 13.39 6.72
N ASN A 279 -12.41 12.81 5.63
CA ASN A 279 -13.06 12.89 4.31
C ASN A 279 -14.28 11.97 4.35
N HIS A 280 -15.47 12.44 3.95
CA HIS A 280 -16.74 11.76 4.23
C HIS A 280 -16.97 10.42 3.49
N THR A 281 -16.18 10.11 2.46
CA THR A 281 -16.13 8.77 1.83
C THR A 281 -14.70 8.22 1.84
N HIS A 282 -14.17 7.70 0.73
CA HIS A 282 -12.86 7.06 0.70
C HIS A 282 -11.69 8.05 0.90
N GLY A 283 -10.56 7.56 1.42
CA GLY A 283 -9.34 8.36 1.48
C GLY A 283 -8.82 8.66 0.08
N ILE A 284 -8.64 7.61 -0.73
CA ILE A 284 -8.29 7.68 -2.16
C ILE A 284 -9.19 6.74 -2.95
N ASP A 285 -9.70 7.15 -4.11
CA ASP A 285 -10.55 6.33 -5.02
C ASP A 285 -10.01 6.41 -6.45
N LEU A 286 -9.73 5.26 -7.07
CA LEU A 286 -9.34 5.11 -8.47
C LEU A 286 -10.49 4.38 -9.18
N ASN A 287 -11.08 5.00 -10.20
CA ASN A 287 -12.32 4.49 -10.80
C ASN A 287 -12.44 4.71 -12.32
N TYR A 288 -13.36 3.95 -12.94
CA TYR A 288 -13.74 4.07 -14.34
C TYR A 288 -12.58 3.99 -15.35
N GLY A 289 -11.58 3.12 -15.11
CA GLY A 289 -10.48 2.90 -16.05
C GLY A 289 -9.23 3.74 -15.85
N ALA A 290 -9.08 4.41 -14.70
CA ALA A 290 -7.82 5.05 -14.31
C ALA A 290 -6.73 3.98 -14.09
N SER A 291 -5.60 4.09 -14.80
CA SER A 291 -4.62 3.01 -14.92
C SER A 291 -3.18 3.42 -14.59
N SER A 292 -2.34 2.47 -14.19
CA SER A 292 -0.89 2.68 -13.92
C SER A 292 -0.57 3.76 -12.87
N ASN A 293 -1.52 4.14 -12.00
CA ASN A 293 -1.30 5.14 -10.96
C ASN A 293 -0.61 4.54 -9.72
N ILE A 294 0.16 5.35 -9.00
CA ILE A 294 0.96 4.89 -7.84
C ILE A 294 0.58 5.66 -6.57
N ILE A 295 -0.03 4.95 -5.62
CA ILE A 295 -0.33 5.42 -4.26
C ILE A 295 0.74 4.87 -3.32
N ARG A 296 1.67 5.71 -2.82
CA ARG A 296 2.75 5.20 -1.96
C ARG A 296 3.24 6.11 -0.83
N ASN A 297 3.66 5.51 0.27
CA ASN A 297 4.22 6.21 1.43
C ASN A 297 3.28 7.29 2.02
N ASN A 298 1.95 7.13 1.90
CA ASN A 298 0.96 8.02 2.50
C ASN A 298 0.51 7.51 3.89
N VAL A 299 -0.08 8.40 4.69
CA VAL A 299 -0.86 8.04 5.89
C VAL A 299 -2.33 8.19 5.52
N ILE A 300 -3.10 7.10 5.54
CA ILE A 300 -4.47 7.04 5.02
C ILE A 300 -5.40 6.48 6.10
N SER A 301 -5.97 7.37 6.92
CA SER A 301 -6.56 7.03 8.21
C SER A 301 -7.70 7.98 8.58
N GLY A 302 -8.72 7.48 9.29
CA GLY A 302 -9.86 8.28 9.76
C GLY A 302 -10.90 8.64 8.70
N ASN A 303 -10.87 8.01 7.52
CA ASN A 303 -11.78 8.32 6.40
C ASN A 303 -13.18 7.71 6.57
N GLY A 304 -14.14 8.17 5.78
CA GLY A 304 -15.56 7.83 5.87
C GLY A 304 -15.91 6.41 5.43
N GLY A 305 -15.31 5.99 4.32
CA GLY A 305 -15.35 4.65 3.77
C GLY A 305 -13.95 4.02 3.76
N SER A 306 -13.62 3.26 2.71
CA SER A 306 -12.28 2.65 2.52
C SER A 306 -11.12 3.64 2.63
N GLY A 307 -9.95 3.15 3.06
CA GLY A 307 -8.69 3.90 2.99
C GLY A 307 -8.30 4.19 1.54
N VAL A 308 -8.10 3.12 0.75
CA VAL A 308 -7.97 3.16 -0.70
C VAL A 308 -9.08 2.31 -1.33
N GLU A 309 -9.73 2.79 -2.38
CA GLU A 309 -10.61 2.00 -3.24
C GLU A 309 -10.08 2.02 -4.68
N ILE A 310 -10.08 0.87 -5.35
CA ILE A 310 -9.78 0.70 -6.78
C ILE A 310 -10.97 -0.06 -7.36
N SER A 311 -11.88 0.67 -7.99
CA SER A 311 -13.23 0.18 -8.28
C SER A 311 -13.60 0.35 -9.75
N HIS A 312 -14.57 -0.46 -10.19
CA HIS A 312 -15.37 -0.15 -11.36
C HIS A 312 -16.86 -0.32 -11.08
N ASP A 313 -17.56 0.80 -10.90
CA ASP A 313 -19.03 0.83 -10.74
C ASP A 313 -19.74 0.28 -12.01
N ALA A 314 -20.85 -0.45 -11.79
CA ALA A 314 -21.66 -1.06 -12.85
C ALA A 314 -22.88 -0.20 -13.28
N LEU A 315 -23.01 1.03 -12.79
CA LEU A 315 -24.26 1.80 -12.74
C LEU A 315 -24.26 3.09 -13.58
N GLY A 316 -23.72 2.99 -14.80
CA GLY A 316 -24.34 3.67 -15.95
C GLY A 316 -23.56 4.81 -16.61
N HIS A 317 -22.26 4.98 -16.32
CA HIS A 317 -21.45 6.05 -16.91
C HIS A 317 -20.89 5.77 -18.33
N GLU A 318 -21.73 5.25 -19.25
CA GLU A 318 -21.43 5.33 -20.71
C GLU A 318 -21.28 6.78 -21.20
N ALA A 319 -21.75 7.76 -20.42
CA ALA A 319 -21.66 9.19 -20.68
C ALA A 319 -20.22 9.77 -20.71
N HIS A 320 -19.18 9.01 -20.34
CA HIS A 320 -17.78 9.46 -20.38
C HIS A 320 -16.90 8.76 -21.41
N GLY A 321 -17.48 7.90 -22.26
CA GLY A 321 -16.93 7.61 -23.59
C GLY A 321 -15.72 6.66 -23.68
N GLY A 322 -15.35 5.98 -22.59
CA GLY A 322 -14.33 4.95 -22.58
C GLY A 322 -14.79 3.68 -21.86
N ALA A 323 -14.67 2.53 -22.52
CA ALA A 323 -14.65 1.24 -21.86
C ALA A 323 -13.17 0.85 -21.71
N GLY A 324 -12.66 1.01 -20.50
CA GLY A 324 -11.28 0.72 -20.12
C GLY A 324 -11.24 0.36 -18.64
N ASP A 325 -10.20 -0.38 -18.28
CA ASP A 325 -10.17 -1.21 -17.08
C ASP A 325 -9.39 -0.48 -15.99
N THR A 326 -9.81 -0.55 -14.72
CA THR A 326 -9.10 0.12 -13.62
C THR A 326 -7.89 -0.74 -13.24
N GLU A 327 -6.86 -0.75 -14.09
CA GLU A 327 -5.77 -1.74 -14.08
C GLU A 327 -4.35 -1.19 -13.81
N LEU A 328 -3.44 -2.09 -13.43
CA LEU A 328 -2.00 -1.82 -13.26
C LEU A 328 -1.66 -0.77 -12.19
N ASN A 329 -2.60 -0.39 -11.33
CA ASN A 329 -2.38 0.57 -10.25
C ASN A 329 -1.67 -0.09 -9.06
N VAL A 330 -0.85 0.70 -8.34
CA VAL A 330 0.03 0.18 -7.28
C VAL A 330 -0.19 0.94 -5.97
N VAL A 331 -0.59 0.22 -4.93
CA VAL A 331 -0.71 0.68 -3.54
C VAL A 331 0.49 0.14 -2.75
N ALA A 332 1.53 0.96 -2.57
CA ALA A 332 2.83 0.53 -2.03
C ALA A 332 3.28 1.26 -0.75
N GLY A 333 3.62 0.53 0.31
CA GLY A 333 4.31 1.10 1.48
C GLY A 333 3.54 2.20 2.24
N ASN A 334 2.20 2.17 2.18
CA ASN A 334 1.35 3.13 2.88
C ASN A 334 1.09 2.70 4.33
N LEU A 335 0.78 3.69 5.18
CA LEU A 335 0.33 3.53 6.55
C LEU A 335 -1.19 3.75 6.59
N ILE A 336 -1.97 2.67 6.59
CA ILE A 336 -3.43 2.69 6.45
C ILE A 336 -4.06 2.28 7.79
N GLY A 337 -4.86 3.17 8.38
CA GLY A 337 -5.53 2.93 9.67
C GLY A 337 -4.69 3.26 10.93
N THR A 338 -3.47 3.77 10.77
CA THR A 338 -2.55 4.14 11.86
C THR A 338 -2.38 5.66 12.01
N ASP A 339 -1.64 6.07 13.02
CA ASP A 339 -0.96 7.37 13.08
C ASP A 339 0.19 7.47 12.04
N PRO A 340 0.78 8.65 11.82
CA PRO A 340 1.91 8.83 10.90
C PRO A 340 3.24 8.14 11.26
N THR A 341 3.40 7.57 12.47
CA THR A 341 4.56 6.71 12.77
C THR A 341 4.31 5.25 12.40
N GLY A 342 3.06 4.83 12.18
CA GLY A 342 2.69 3.44 11.94
C GLY A 342 2.71 2.57 13.20
N THR A 343 2.82 3.16 14.39
CA THR A 343 2.97 2.45 15.68
C THR A 343 1.81 2.65 16.65
N ILE A 344 0.85 3.50 16.30
CA ILE A 344 -0.36 3.76 17.09
C ILE A 344 -1.58 3.56 16.18
N ALA A 345 -2.57 2.81 16.67
CA ALA A 345 -3.86 2.64 16.01
C ALA A 345 -4.99 2.71 17.04
N THR A 346 -5.95 3.61 16.82
CA THR A 346 -7.09 3.89 17.71
C THR A 346 -8.37 4.04 16.87
N SER A 347 -9.53 4.20 17.53
CA SER A 347 -10.81 4.49 16.87
C SER A 347 -10.76 5.68 15.92
N GLU A 348 -9.89 6.66 16.17
CA GLU A 348 -9.74 7.88 15.37
C GLU A 348 -8.92 7.68 14.09
N HIS A 349 -8.20 6.55 13.98
CA HIS A 349 -7.34 6.25 12.84
C HIS A 349 -7.99 5.26 11.86
N GLY A 350 -8.94 4.44 12.31
CA GLY A 350 -9.63 3.48 11.46
C GLY A 350 -10.36 4.13 10.27
N ASN A 351 -10.35 3.45 9.12
CA ASN A 351 -11.18 3.79 7.97
C ASN A 351 -12.54 3.07 8.10
N GLY A 352 -13.59 3.61 7.49
CA GLY A 352 -14.97 3.20 7.79
C GLY A 352 -15.41 1.86 7.19
N GLU A 353 -14.74 1.41 6.12
CA GLU A 353 -15.03 0.16 5.40
C GLU A 353 -13.75 -0.67 5.32
N TYR A 354 -12.99 -0.57 4.22
CA TYR A 354 -11.82 -1.42 3.97
C TYR A 354 -10.50 -0.68 4.17
N GLY A 355 -9.41 -1.41 4.42
CA GLY A 355 -8.07 -0.84 4.29
C GLY A 355 -7.76 -0.51 2.83
N VAL A 356 -7.84 -1.53 1.98
CA VAL A 356 -7.86 -1.42 0.51
C VAL A 356 -9.00 -2.24 -0.07
N GLY A 357 -9.81 -1.66 -0.94
CA GLY A 357 -10.84 -2.36 -1.73
C GLY A 357 -10.48 -2.44 -3.21
N LEU A 358 -10.71 -3.62 -3.82
CA LEU A 358 -10.55 -3.92 -5.24
C LEU A 358 -11.89 -4.43 -5.80
N GLU A 359 -12.68 -3.56 -6.43
CA GLU A 359 -14.05 -3.84 -6.91
C GLU A 359 -14.15 -3.91 -8.45
N GLY A 360 -14.93 -4.87 -8.97
CA GLY A 360 -15.40 -4.91 -10.36
C GLY A 360 -16.93 -4.83 -10.49
N ARG A 361 -17.46 -5.04 -11.71
CA ARG A 361 -18.89 -4.89 -12.05
C ARG A 361 -19.78 -6.10 -11.71
N GLY A 362 -19.22 -7.21 -11.25
CA GLY A 362 -19.97 -8.38 -10.76
C GLY A 362 -20.52 -9.32 -11.82
N LEU A 363 -19.87 -9.45 -12.99
CA LEU A 363 -20.35 -10.23 -14.14
C LEU A 363 -19.49 -11.47 -14.51
N CYS A 364 -18.78 -12.04 -13.54
CA CYS A 364 -17.88 -13.18 -13.77
C CYS A 364 -18.53 -14.55 -13.45
N ALA A 365 -18.72 -15.37 -14.49
CA ALA A 365 -19.19 -16.76 -14.38
C ALA A 365 -18.38 -17.78 -15.19
N THR A 366 -17.89 -17.40 -16.36
CA THR A 366 -17.01 -18.24 -17.23
C THR A 366 -16.00 -17.43 -18.07
N PHE A 367 -16.20 -16.12 -18.20
CA PHE A 367 -15.30 -15.15 -18.82
C PHE A 367 -15.54 -13.82 -18.11
N CYS A 368 -14.52 -13.27 -17.46
CA CYS A 368 -14.50 -11.86 -17.11
C CYS A 368 -14.02 -11.09 -18.34
N PRO A 369 -14.76 -10.09 -18.85
CA PRO A 369 -14.11 -8.93 -19.45
C PRO A 369 -13.14 -8.33 -18.42
N PRO A 370 -11.98 -7.80 -18.84
CA PRO A 370 -11.17 -6.89 -18.01
C PRO A 370 -12.03 -5.78 -17.39
N ASP A 371 -11.65 -5.31 -16.20
CA ASP A 371 -12.51 -4.45 -15.37
C ASP A 371 -11.77 -3.79 -14.19
N SER A 372 -11.16 -4.62 -13.32
CA SER A 372 -10.37 -4.22 -12.15
C SER A 372 -9.33 -5.32 -11.89
N ASN A 373 -8.18 -5.18 -12.56
CA ASN A 373 -7.23 -6.28 -12.73
C ASN A 373 -5.76 -5.85 -12.73
N ASP A 374 -4.88 -6.82 -12.48
CA ASP A 374 -3.41 -6.65 -12.48
C ASP A 374 -2.90 -5.50 -11.56
N ASN A 375 -3.69 -5.10 -10.56
CA ASN A 375 -3.29 -4.10 -9.55
C ASN A 375 -2.44 -4.77 -8.45
N GLU A 376 -1.47 -4.04 -7.88
CA GLU A 376 -0.62 -4.51 -6.78
C GLU A 376 -0.90 -3.77 -5.46
N VAL A 377 -1.15 -4.52 -4.38
CA VAL A 377 -1.21 -4.03 -2.99
C VAL A 377 -0.02 -4.63 -2.24
N VAL A 378 1.00 -3.81 -1.97
CA VAL A 378 2.34 -4.27 -1.58
C VAL A 378 2.97 -3.47 -0.42
N ASP A 379 3.70 -4.14 0.48
CA ASP A 379 4.49 -3.52 1.56
C ASP A 379 3.70 -2.59 2.54
N ASN A 380 2.36 -2.59 2.52
CA ASN A 380 1.56 -1.65 3.31
C ASN A 380 1.38 -2.14 4.76
N VAL A 381 1.27 -1.19 5.68
CA VAL A 381 0.71 -1.41 7.03
C VAL A 381 -0.78 -1.09 6.95
N ILE A 382 -1.64 -2.05 7.27
CA ILE A 382 -3.10 -1.94 7.15
C ILE A 382 -3.73 -2.41 8.45
N VAL A 383 -4.46 -1.54 9.16
CA VAL A 383 -5.11 -1.87 10.45
C VAL A 383 -6.51 -1.23 10.58
N GLY A 384 -7.25 -1.63 11.61
CA GLY A 384 -8.40 -0.86 12.13
C GLY A 384 -9.53 -0.56 11.14
N SER A 385 -9.79 -1.48 10.20
CA SER A 385 -10.86 -1.39 9.18
C SER A 385 -11.70 -2.69 9.25
N GLU A 386 -12.91 -2.75 8.67
CA GLU A 386 -13.75 -3.97 8.72
C GLU A 386 -13.04 -5.17 8.10
N VAL A 387 -12.48 -4.96 6.90
CA VAL A 387 -11.60 -5.88 6.18
C VAL A 387 -10.27 -5.19 5.91
N GLY A 388 -9.15 -5.91 6.02
CA GLY A 388 -7.83 -5.41 5.63
C GLY A 388 -7.74 -5.14 4.14
N VAL A 389 -7.81 -6.19 3.32
CA VAL A 389 -7.91 -6.09 1.85
C VAL A 389 -9.13 -6.84 1.32
N LYS A 390 -9.99 -6.14 0.58
CA LYS A 390 -11.22 -6.67 -0.02
C LYS A 390 -11.03 -6.85 -1.53
N ILE A 391 -11.33 -8.02 -2.07
CA ILE A 391 -11.33 -8.30 -3.52
C ILE A 391 -12.71 -8.84 -3.87
N TRP A 392 -13.49 -8.12 -4.68
CA TRP A 392 -14.89 -8.48 -4.89
C TRP A 392 -15.47 -8.08 -6.24
N ARG A 393 -16.61 -8.68 -6.59
CA ARG A 393 -17.39 -8.39 -7.81
C ARG A 393 -16.60 -8.61 -9.12
N GLY A 394 -15.78 -9.66 -9.18
CA GLY A 394 -15.13 -10.08 -10.43
C GLY A 394 -13.70 -9.59 -10.63
N SER A 395 -13.17 -8.76 -9.72
CA SER A 395 -11.76 -8.34 -9.75
C SER A 395 -10.82 -9.54 -9.84
N HIS A 396 -9.88 -9.52 -10.78
CA HIS A 396 -9.07 -10.68 -11.14
C HIS A 396 -7.60 -10.35 -11.39
N SER A 397 -6.71 -11.34 -11.29
CA SER A 397 -5.27 -11.17 -11.56
C SER A 397 -4.54 -10.16 -10.65
N ASN A 398 -5.19 -9.64 -9.61
CA ASN A 398 -4.60 -8.68 -8.68
C ASN A 398 -3.65 -9.38 -7.69
N VAL A 399 -2.65 -8.66 -7.20
CA VAL A 399 -1.63 -9.18 -6.26
C VAL A 399 -1.72 -8.45 -4.93
N VAL A 400 -1.82 -9.19 -3.84
CA VAL A 400 -1.75 -8.69 -2.45
C VAL A 400 -0.57 -9.38 -1.78
N ARG A 401 0.53 -8.66 -1.56
CA ARG A 401 1.78 -9.27 -1.07
C ARG A 401 2.59 -8.43 -0.09
N ASP A 402 3.39 -9.10 0.74
CA ASP A 402 4.33 -8.47 1.68
C ASP A 402 3.68 -7.49 2.71
N ASN A 403 2.34 -7.41 2.80
CA ASN A 403 1.64 -6.45 3.66
C ASN A 403 1.61 -6.90 5.13
N HIS A 404 1.63 -5.93 6.04
CA HIS A 404 1.32 -6.08 7.47
C HIS A 404 -0.17 -5.78 7.69
N ILE A 405 -1.02 -6.80 7.87
CA ILE A 405 -2.47 -6.66 8.05
C ILE A 405 -2.84 -6.95 9.51
N GLY A 406 -3.43 -5.96 10.20
CA GLY A 406 -3.65 -5.94 11.66
C GLY A 406 -2.36 -5.95 12.51
N VAL A 407 -1.20 -5.79 11.85
CA VAL A 407 0.14 -5.67 12.42
C VAL A 407 0.65 -4.25 12.15
N LEU A 408 1.33 -3.65 13.13
CA LEU A 408 1.89 -2.29 13.04
C LEU A 408 3.27 -2.28 12.34
N ALA A 409 3.77 -1.08 12.04
CA ALA A 409 5.08 -0.87 11.41
C ALA A 409 6.26 -1.39 12.26
N ASP A 410 6.12 -1.40 13.60
CA ASP A 410 7.10 -1.97 14.52
C ASP A 410 6.98 -3.50 14.69
N GLY A 411 6.06 -4.14 13.97
CA GLY A 411 5.80 -5.57 14.02
C GLY A 411 4.98 -6.03 15.24
N THR A 412 4.53 -5.11 16.10
CA THR A 412 3.57 -5.40 17.18
C THR A 412 2.15 -5.49 16.63
N THR A 413 1.19 -5.98 17.43
CA THR A 413 -0.23 -5.97 17.07
C THR A 413 -0.93 -4.79 17.74
N GLY A 414 -1.61 -3.96 16.94
CA GLY A 414 -2.20 -2.68 17.38
C GLY A 414 -3.43 -2.83 18.27
N SER A 415 -3.83 -1.73 18.92
CA SER A 415 -5.00 -1.69 19.84
C SER A 415 -6.36 -1.81 19.15
N THR A 416 -6.43 -1.55 17.84
CA THR A 416 -7.61 -1.79 16.99
C THR A 416 -7.38 -3.01 16.10
N ALA A 417 -8.18 -4.05 16.31
CA ALA A 417 -8.29 -5.21 15.43
C ALA A 417 -9.08 -4.85 14.15
N HIS A 418 -8.99 -5.69 13.12
CA HIS A 418 -10.03 -5.76 12.08
C HIS A 418 -11.23 -6.52 12.61
N THR A 419 -12.45 -6.17 12.18
CA THR A 419 -13.69 -6.72 12.73
C THR A 419 -14.31 -7.87 11.94
N GLU A 420 -13.82 -8.18 10.74
CA GLU A 420 -14.25 -9.36 9.97
C GLU A 420 -13.03 -10.16 9.44
N TRP A 421 -12.27 -9.62 8.48
CA TRP A 421 -11.23 -10.38 7.75
C TRP A 421 -9.88 -9.66 7.59
N GLY A 422 -8.79 -10.43 7.49
CA GLY A 422 -7.51 -9.93 7.00
C GLY A 422 -7.54 -9.67 5.50
N VAL A 423 -7.82 -10.71 4.72
CA VAL A 423 -8.13 -10.60 3.28
C VAL A 423 -9.43 -11.33 2.98
N LEU A 424 -10.28 -10.78 2.12
CA LEU A 424 -11.55 -11.40 1.73
C LEU A 424 -11.73 -11.31 0.22
N ILE A 425 -11.83 -12.48 -0.43
CA ILE A 425 -12.08 -12.64 -1.87
C ILE A 425 -13.50 -13.17 -2.07
N GLU A 426 -14.35 -12.44 -2.79
CA GLU A 426 -15.75 -12.85 -3.00
C GLU A 426 -16.37 -12.47 -4.34
N VAL A 427 -17.57 -13.00 -4.62
CA VAL A 427 -18.45 -12.60 -5.76
C VAL A 427 -17.72 -12.58 -7.11
N GLY A 428 -17.39 -13.76 -7.64
CA GLY A 428 -16.88 -13.88 -9.01
C GLY A 428 -15.40 -13.52 -9.22
N SER A 429 -14.68 -13.06 -8.18
CA SER A 429 -13.25 -12.74 -8.26
C SER A 429 -12.38 -13.98 -8.48
N ILE A 430 -11.48 -13.95 -9.46
CA ILE A 430 -10.69 -15.11 -9.91
C ILE A 430 -9.20 -14.80 -10.11
N ASP A 431 -8.37 -15.84 -10.06
CA ASP A 431 -6.95 -15.78 -10.43
C ASP A 431 -6.12 -14.71 -9.68
N ASN A 432 -6.59 -14.22 -8.52
CA ASN A 432 -5.85 -13.27 -7.69
C ASN A 432 -4.79 -13.99 -6.84
N LEU A 433 -3.75 -13.26 -6.45
CA LEU A 433 -2.57 -13.80 -5.76
C LEU A 433 -2.40 -13.12 -4.40
N VAL A 434 -2.57 -13.88 -3.32
CA VAL A 434 -2.34 -13.40 -1.94
C VAL A 434 -1.12 -14.13 -1.39
N GLU A 435 0.02 -13.46 -1.36
CA GLU A 435 1.31 -14.09 -1.07
C GLU A 435 2.15 -13.40 0.00
N ASP A 436 2.78 -14.19 0.87
CA ASP A 436 3.84 -13.75 1.77
C ASP A 436 3.46 -12.58 2.74
N ASN A 437 2.16 -12.28 2.92
CA ASN A 437 1.66 -11.25 3.86
C ASN A 437 1.73 -11.72 5.32
N ARG A 438 1.86 -10.79 6.27
CA ARG A 438 1.73 -11.06 7.71
C ARG A 438 0.38 -10.54 8.23
N ILE A 439 -0.50 -11.46 8.64
CA ILE A 439 -1.89 -11.19 9.05
C ILE A 439 -2.06 -11.50 10.54
N ALA A 440 -2.57 -10.55 11.31
CA ALA A 440 -2.91 -10.75 12.72
C ALA A 440 -4.11 -9.91 13.19
N ARG A 441 -4.68 -10.23 14.37
CA ARG A 441 -5.81 -9.49 14.99
C ARG A 441 -6.95 -9.19 14.01
N VAL A 442 -7.44 -10.27 13.41
CA VAL A 442 -8.62 -10.32 12.54
C VAL A 442 -9.51 -11.46 13.03
N ASP A 443 -10.82 -11.42 12.84
CA ASP A 443 -11.68 -12.53 13.31
C ASP A 443 -11.44 -13.81 12.48
N THR A 444 -11.19 -13.67 11.18
CA THR A 444 -10.72 -14.74 10.27
C THR A 444 -9.59 -14.25 9.34
N GLY A 445 -8.59 -15.09 9.06
CA GLY A 445 -7.37 -14.73 8.32
C GLY A 445 -7.61 -14.32 6.86
N ILE A 446 -7.84 -15.31 5.99
CA ILE A 446 -8.17 -15.13 4.58
C ILE A 446 -9.48 -15.86 4.27
N GLY A 447 -10.46 -15.18 3.68
CA GLY A 447 -11.74 -15.73 3.26
C GLY A 447 -11.89 -15.83 1.75
N VAL A 448 -12.50 -16.92 1.27
CA VAL A 448 -12.85 -17.09 -0.14
C VAL A 448 -14.28 -17.66 -0.27
N ARG A 449 -15.22 -16.86 -0.77
CA ARG A 449 -16.66 -17.22 -0.81
C ARG A 449 -17.41 -16.72 -2.05
N PRO A 450 -18.44 -17.43 -2.56
CA PRO A 450 -19.06 -17.09 -3.84
C PRO A 450 -20.11 -15.96 -3.76
N ASN A 451 -20.37 -15.43 -2.57
CA ASN A 451 -21.41 -14.46 -2.23
C ASN A 451 -20.83 -13.37 -1.30
N SER A 452 -21.44 -12.19 -1.29
CA SER A 452 -21.15 -11.14 -0.29
C SER A 452 -22.19 -11.10 0.83
N GLN A 453 -22.01 -10.20 1.79
CA GLN A 453 -23.08 -9.81 2.72
C GLN A 453 -24.19 -8.98 2.05
N ASN A 454 -23.95 -8.39 0.87
CA ASN A 454 -24.91 -7.51 0.19
C ASN A 454 -25.98 -8.34 -0.54
N PRO A 455 -27.29 -8.21 -0.19
CA PRO A 455 -28.35 -9.08 -0.72
C PRO A 455 -28.72 -8.84 -2.20
N GLY A 456 -27.90 -8.10 -2.95
CA GLY A 456 -28.04 -7.87 -4.40
C GLY A 456 -26.96 -8.52 -5.27
N ASP A 457 -25.81 -8.91 -4.70
CA ASP A 457 -24.62 -9.31 -5.48
C ASP A 457 -24.70 -10.73 -6.06
N GLY A 458 -25.72 -11.50 -5.72
CA GLY A 458 -25.94 -12.85 -6.23
C GLY A 458 -24.96 -13.90 -5.68
N ILE A 459 -24.68 -14.92 -6.48
CA ILE A 459 -23.73 -16.00 -6.17
C ILE A 459 -22.96 -16.31 -7.45
N TYR A 460 -21.64 -16.12 -7.43
CA TYR A 460 -20.75 -16.27 -8.59
C TYR A 460 -19.51 -17.12 -8.24
N PRO A 461 -18.96 -17.92 -9.18
CA PRO A 461 -17.82 -18.79 -8.89
C PRO A 461 -16.53 -18.02 -8.60
N VAL A 462 -15.80 -18.41 -7.57
CA VAL A 462 -14.55 -17.80 -7.09
C VAL A 462 -13.46 -18.87 -7.11
N PHE A 463 -12.51 -18.75 -8.04
CA PHE A 463 -11.61 -19.82 -8.49
C PHE A 463 -10.20 -19.31 -8.78
N GLY A 464 -9.19 -20.20 -8.75
CA GLY A 464 -7.82 -19.89 -9.16
C GLY A 464 -7.06 -18.95 -8.23
N ASN A 465 -7.69 -18.48 -7.15
CA ASN A 465 -7.09 -17.52 -6.24
C ASN A 465 -5.99 -18.22 -5.41
N THR A 466 -4.74 -17.90 -5.69
CA THR A 466 -3.57 -18.54 -5.09
C THR A 466 -3.25 -17.87 -3.76
N LEU A 467 -3.27 -18.65 -2.69
CA LEU A 467 -2.88 -18.23 -1.34
C LEU A 467 -1.57 -18.97 -0.99
N ARG A 468 -0.45 -18.27 -0.78
CA ARG A 468 0.86 -18.92 -0.52
C ARG A 468 1.70 -18.13 0.50
N GLY A 469 2.51 -18.82 1.29
CA GLY A 469 3.48 -18.22 2.22
C GLY A 469 2.97 -17.32 3.36
N ASN A 470 1.71 -16.86 3.34
CA ASN A 470 1.15 -15.92 4.31
C ASN A 470 1.31 -16.41 5.76
N SER A 471 1.84 -15.54 6.61
CA SER A 471 2.03 -15.76 8.05
C SER A 471 0.80 -15.25 8.80
N ILE A 472 -0.01 -16.16 9.35
CA ILE A 472 -1.28 -15.82 10.00
C ILE A 472 -1.25 -16.22 11.49
N GLU A 473 -1.44 -15.25 12.36
CA GLU A 473 -1.42 -15.41 13.83
C GLU A 473 -2.54 -14.60 14.50
N PHE A 474 -2.83 -14.87 15.78
CA PHE A 474 -3.81 -14.10 16.58
C PHE A 474 -5.18 -13.84 15.91
N VAL A 475 -5.71 -14.81 15.15
CA VAL A 475 -7.10 -14.74 14.68
C VAL A 475 -8.09 -14.93 15.84
N GLY A 476 -9.32 -14.47 15.64
CA GLY A 476 -10.44 -14.62 16.56
C GLY A 476 -11.05 -16.03 16.54
N PRO A 477 -12.39 -16.18 16.41
CA PRO A 477 -13.06 -17.49 16.39
C PRO A 477 -12.91 -18.24 15.07
N GLY A 478 -12.41 -17.60 14.01
CA GLY A 478 -12.32 -18.16 12.66
C GLY A 478 -11.08 -19.02 12.38
N LEU A 479 -10.82 -19.21 11.09
CA LEU A 479 -9.72 -20.01 10.54
C LEU A 479 -8.55 -19.13 10.03
N GLY A 480 -7.42 -19.76 9.70
CA GLY A 480 -6.33 -19.09 8.98
C GLY A 480 -6.70 -18.82 7.52
N VAL A 481 -7.21 -19.84 6.83
CA VAL A 481 -7.91 -19.76 5.54
C VAL A 481 -9.27 -20.43 5.73
N ASP A 482 -10.33 -19.77 5.27
CA ASP A 482 -11.73 -20.21 5.37
C ASP A 482 -12.35 -20.24 3.97
N LEU A 483 -12.84 -21.42 3.55
CA LEU A 483 -13.46 -21.63 2.23
C LEU A 483 -14.94 -21.97 2.40
N SER A 484 -15.81 -21.19 1.75
CA SER A 484 -17.26 -21.30 1.99
C SER A 484 -17.82 -22.72 1.75
N PRO A 485 -18.58 -23.31 2.70
CA PRO A 485 -19.32 -22.65 3.78
C PRO A 485 -18.49 -22.22 5.00
N ASP A 486 -18.57 -20.91 5.26
CA ASP A 486 -17.75 -20.14 6.21
C ASP A 486 -17.77 -20.77 7.63
N GLY A 487 -16.60 -20.85 8.28
CA GLY A 487 -16.43 -21.33 9.65
C GLY A 487 -16.47 -22.86 9.83
N THR A 488 -16.52 -23.65 8.76
CA THR A 488 -16.46 -25.12 8.83
C THR A 488 -15.48 -25.71 7.82
N PRO A 489 -14.28 -26.16 8.25
CA PRO A 489 -13.28 -26.72 7.32
C PRO A 489 -13.80 -27.89 6.49
N THR A 490 -13.74 -27.76 5.18
CA THR A 490 -14.28 -28.70 4.19
C THR A 490 -13.18 -29.39 3.41
N ASN A 491 -13.26 -30.73 3.32
CA ASN A 491 -12.49 -31.49 2.31
C ASN A 491 -13.18 -31.50 0.94
N PHE A 492 -14.36 -30.87 0.85
CA PHE A 492 -15.19 -30.73 -0.34
C PHE A 492 -15.82 -29.32 -0.35
N PRO A 493 -15.03 -28.24 -0.46
CA PRO A 493 -15.59 -26.92 -0.75
C PRO A 493 -16.38 -27.01 -2.06
N ASN A 494 -17.39 -26.17 -2.23
CA ASN A 494 -18.34 -26.36 -3.33
C ASN A 494 -17.64 -26.25 -4.69
N ALA A 495 -17.34 -27.40 -5.32
CA ALA A 495 -16.47 -27.47 -6.49
C ALA A 495 -17.00 -26.74 -7.73
N LEU A 496 -18.29 -26.36 -7.72
CA LEU A 496 -18.93 -25.58 -8.77
C LEU A 496 -18.86 -24.06 -8.52
N LEU A 497 -18.39 -23.62 -7.35
CA LEU A 497 -18.42 -22.22 -6.89
C LEU A 497 -17.17 -21.73 -6.13
N VAL A 498 -16.36 -22.59 -5.51
CA VAL A 498 -15.22 -22.19 -4.66
C VAL A 498 -14.00 -23.06 -4.96
N GLN A 499 -12.88 -22.41 -5.31
CA GLN A 499 -11.52 -22.97 -5.42
C GLN A 499 -11.44 -24.35 -6.11
N HIS A 500 -12.23 -24.57 -7.18
CA HIS A 500 -12.36 -25.85 -7.90
C HIS A 500 -12.65 -27.09 -7.03
N GLY A 501 -13.06 -26.92 -5.76
CA GLY A 501 -13.27 -28.02 -4.82
C GLY A 501 -11.99 -28.62 -4.23
N VAL A 502 -10.88 -27.89 -4.24
CA VAL A 502 -9.57 -28.39 -3.77
C VAL A 502 -9.60 -28.81 -2.29
N SER A 503 -9.36 -30.09 -2.03
CA SER A 503 -9.29 -30.67 -0.68
C SER A 503 -8.00 -30.28 0.03
N TYR A 504 -8.07 -30.00 1.34
CA TYR A 504 -6.88 -29.74 2.15
C TYR A 504 -6.02 -31.01 2.33
N GLY A 505 -4.71 -30.81 2.58
CA GLY A 505 -3.76 -31.91 2.71
C GLY A 505 -3.99 -32.76 3.96
N VAL A 506 -3.77 -34.07 3.86
CA VAL A 506 -3.86 -34.99 5.02
C VAL A 506 -2.46 -35.35 5.49
N ILE A 507 -2.06 -34.85 6.66
CA ILE A 507 -0.75 -35.14 7.26
C ILE A 507 -0.76 -36.59 7.80
N THR A 508 -0.11 -37.50 7.08
CA THR A 508 -0.07 -38.94 7.38
C THR A 508 1.04 -39.32 8.35
N SER A 509 2.16 -38.59 8.34
CA SER A 509 3.23 -38.69 9.33
C SER A 509 3.83 -37.31 9.61
N ALA A 510 4.08 -36.97 10.86
CA ALA A 510 4.89 -35.81 11.24
C ALA A 510 5.85 -36.22 12.36
N THR A 511 7.15 -36.21 12.07
CA THR A 511 8.23 -36.62 12.97
C THR A 511 9.40 -35.65 12.85
N THR A 512 10.33 -35.64 13.80
CA THR A 512 11.57 -34.83 13.68
C THR A 512 12.41 -35.16 12.44
N ASP A 513 12.22 -36.34 11.85
CA ASP A 513 12.92 -36.79 10.64
C ASP A 513 12.27 -36.26 9.34
N GLY A 514 11.04 -35.73 9.44
CA GLY A 514 10.28 -35.18 8.31
C GLY A 514 8.76 -35.38 8.42
N VAL A 515 8.06 -34.80 7.43
CA VAL A 515 6.58 -34.83 7.32
C VAL A 515 6.17 -35.43 5.98
N SER A 516 5.08 -36.21 5.98
CA SER A 516 4.40 -36.72 4.77
C SER A 516 2.97 -36.20 4.75
N VAL A 517 2.55 -35.68 3.59
CA VAL A 517 1.21 -35.12 3.37
C VAL A 517 0.61 -35.73 2.11
N THR A 518 -0.57 -36.34 2.24
CA THR A 518 -1.35 -36.80 1.09
C THR A 518 -2.14 -35.62 0.52
N ALA A 519 -2.06 -35.41 -0.79
CA ALA A 519 -2.70 -34.33 -1.52
C ALA A 519 -3.00 -34.75 -2.97
N CYS A 520 -3.63 -33.89 -3.76
CA CYS A 520 -3.86 -34.15 -5.18
C CYS A 520 -2.53 -34.27 -5.96
N ALA A 521 -2.47 -35.17 -6.95
CA ALA A 521 -1.23 -35.47 -7.65
C ALA A 521 -0.77 -34.29 -8.53
N GLY A 522 0.46 -33.82 -8.33
CA GLY A 522 1.00 -32.64 -8.99
C GLY A 522 0.65 -31.30 -8.32
N CYS A 523 -0.15 -31.31 -7.25
CA CYS A 523 -0.44 -30.11 -6.46
C CYS A 523 0.78 -29.68 -5.63
N THR A 524 0.91 -28.38 -5.41
CA THR A 524 1.90 -27.81 -4.48
C THR A 524 1.37 -27.93 -3.06
N VAL A 525 2.23 -28.32 -2.12
CA VAL A 525 1.90 -28.40 -0.71
C VAL A 525 2.89 -27.55 0.08
N GLU A 526 2.38 -26.61 0.86
CA GLU A 526 3.18 -25.80 1.78
C GLU A 526 2.94 -26.29 3.20
N LEU A 527 4.03 -26.46 3.97
CA LEU A 527 3.99 -26.89 5.36
C LEU A 527 4.22 -25.68 6.27
N PHE A 528 3.44 -25.55 7.32
CA PHE A 528 3.51 -24.45 8.27
C PHE A 528 3.58 -24.92 9.72
N GLU A 529 4.27 -24.14 10.55
CA GLU A 529 4.15 -24.17 12.00
C GLU A 529 2.78 -23.59 12.41
N THR A 530 2.13 -24.13 13.44
CA THR A 530 0.85 -23.59 13.93
C THR A 530 0.74 -23.62 15.46
N ALA A 531 0.06 -22.61 16.01
CA ALA A 531 -0.12 -22.45 17.45
C ALA A 531 -1.01 -23.55 18.06
N THR A 532 -0.79 -23.84 19.35
CA THR A 532 -1.45 -24.92 20.10
C THR A 532 -2.92 -24.64 20.46
N ALA A 533 -3.40 -23.39 20.32
CA ALA A 533 -4.52 -22.89 21.12
C ALA A 533 -5.83 -22.57 20.39
N ALA A 534 -5.83 -22.25 19.09
CA ALA A 534 -7.01 -21.70 18.42
C ALA A 534 -8.06 -22.76 18.02
N THR A 535 -7.79 -23.59 17.00
CA THR A 535 -8.74 -24.58 16.49
C THR A 535 -8.09 -25.97 16.33
N ALA A 536 -8.86 -26.97 15.88
CA ALA A 536 -8.32 -28.29 15.50
C ALA A 536 -7.52 -28.27 14.18
N TYR A 537 -7.51 -27.14 13.47
CA TYR A 537 -6.86 -26.94 12.18
C TYR A 537 -5.67 -25.99 12.33
N GLY A 538 -4.88 -25.85 11.27
CA GLY A 538 -3.79 -24.88 11.21
C GLY A 538 -4.27 -23.43 11.09
N LEU A 539 -3.45 -22.52 11.59
CA LEU A 539 -3.52 -21.11 11.21
C LEU A 539 -2.50 -20.72 10.13
N GLY A 540 -1.35 -21.41 10.06
CA GLY A 540 -0.26 -21.04 9.16
C GLY A 540 0.64 -19.94 9.72
N ARG A 541 1.24 -20.14 10.90
CA ARG A 541 1.99 -19.09 11.61
C ARG A 541 3.29 -18.69 10.91
N ARG A 542 4.01 -19.67 10.37
CA ARG A 542 5.32 -19.51 9.71
C ARG A 542 5.56 -20.69 8.77
N SER A 543 6.25 -20.48 7.65
CA SER A 543 6.55 -21.54 6.69
C SER A 543 7.60 -22.51 7.24
N LEU A 544 7.53 -23.76 6.79
CA LEU A 544 8.49 -24.83 7.05
C LEU A 544 8.98 -25.49 5.74
N GLY A 545 8.66 -24.86 4.60
CA GLY A 545 9.02 -25.28 3.25
C GLY A 545 7.83 -25.72 2.38
N THR A 546 8.10 -25.87 1.08
CA THR A 546 7.12 -26.28 0.05
C THR A 546 7.58 -27.54 -0.69
N SER A 547 6.65 -28.37 -1.16
CA SER A 547 6.92 -29.66 -1.81
C SER A 547 5.78 -30.07 -2.75
N THR A 548 6.09 -30.61 -3.94
CA THR A 548 5.08 -31.03 -4.92
C THR A 548 4.63 -32.48 -4.67
N ALA A 549 3.33 -32.72 -4.61
CA ALA A 549 2.73 -34.02 -4.30
C ALA A 549 2.90 -35.04 -5.45
N THR A 550 4.06 -35.68 -5.49
CA THR A 550 4.39 -36.69 -6.51
C THR A 550 3.65 -37.99 -6.24
N GLY A 551 2.83 -38.44 -7.19
CA GLY A 551 1.96 -39.62 -7.00
C GLY A 551 0.90 -39.44 -5.89
N GLY A 552 0.58 -38.19 -5.52
CA GLY A 552 -0.38 -37.87 -4.46
C GLY A 552 0.20 -37.79 -3.05
N THR A 553 1.52 -37.82 -2.89
CA THR A 553 2.19 -37.57 -1.60
C THR A 553 3.29 -36.53 -1.74
N ALA A 554 3.24 -35.48 -0.93
CA ALA A 554 4.34 -34.55 -0.70
C ALA A 554 5.13 -35.00 0.53
N THR A 555 6.46 -34.87 0.48
CA THR A 555 7.34 -35.17 1.61
C THR A 555 8.27 -34.00 1.89
N PHE A 556 8.54 -33.74 3.17
CA PHE A 556 9.26 -32.58 3.65
C PHE A 556 10.44 -33.00 4.53
N VAL A 557 11.61 -32.42 4.26
CA VAL A 557 12.70 -32.27 5.23
C VAL A 557 12.62 -30.82 5.69
N PHE A 558 12.46 -30.58 6.98
CA PHE A 558 12.21 -29.24 7.53
C PHE A 558 13.29 -28.24 7.14
N ARG A 559 12.84 -27.06 6.73
CA ARG A 559 13.67 -25.86 6.55
C ARG A 559 12.96 -24.66 7.15
N ASP A 560 13.72 -23.65 7.51
CA ASP A 560 13.16 -22.33 7.82
C ASP A 560 12.99 -21.49 6.54
N ASP A 561 12.51 -20.26 6.74
CA ASP A 561 12.18 -19.31 5.68
C ASP A 561 13.41 -18.84 4.87
N VAL A 562 14.64 -19.11 5.35
CA VAL A 562 15.90 -18.87 4.60
C VAL A 562 16.52 -20.15 4.02
N GLY A 563 15.90 -21.31 4.26
CA GLY A 563 16.29 -22.60 3.71
C GLY A 563 17.26 -23.41 4.55
N ASP A 564 17.64 -22.96 5.75
CA ASP A 564 18.52 -23.69 6.65
C ASP A 564 17.77 -24.84 7.37
N PRO A 565 18.46 -25.89 7.86
CA PRO A 565 17.80 -27.05 8.46
C PRO A 565 17.12 -26.70 9.80
N TYR A 566 15.80 -26.55 9.77
CA TYR A 566 15.01 -26.21 10.96
C TYR A 566 14.62 -27.45 11.75
N VAL A 567 14.71 -27.39 13.08
CA VAL A 567 14.26 -28.48 13.96
C VAL A 567 12.93 -28.09 14.59
N VAL A 568 11.83 -28.57 14.02
CA VAL A 568 10.50 -28.54 14.67
C VAL A 568 10.58 -29.44 15.91
N THR A 569 10.26 -28.90 17.08
CA THR A 569 10.51 -29.56 18.37
C THR A 569 9.37 -30.50 18.80
N ASP A 570 9.67 -31.43 19.70
CA ASP A 570 8.68 -32.41 20.20
C ASP A 570 7.53 -31.70 20.92
N GLY A 571 6.30 -31.91 20.41
CA GLY A 571 5.09 -31.22 20.90
C GLY A 571 4.69 -29.95 20.14
N GLU A 572 5.50 -29.46 19.18
CA GLU A 572 5.04 -28.46 18.22
C GLU A 572 4.01 -29.05 17.26
N TYR A 573 3.17 -28.19 16.66
CA TYR A 573 2.13 -28.58 15.72
C TYR A 573 2.43 -28.03 14.33
N VAL A 574 2.19 -28.87 13.32
CA VAL A 574 2.26 -28.50 11.90
C VAL A 574 0.91 -28.64 11.21
N SER A 575 0.72 -27.83 10.16
CA SER A 575 -0.44 -27.85 9.27
C SER A 575 0.02 -27.68 7.82
N ALA A 576 -0.75 -28.19 6.86
CA ALA A 576 -0.44 -28.10 5.44
C ALA A 576 -1.51 -27.31 4.67
N LEU A 577 -1.07 -26.55 3.67
CA LEU A 577 -1.88 -25.84 2.69
C LEU A 577 -1.67 -26.50 1.33
N VAL A 578 -2.69 -26.61 0.47
CA VAL A 578 -2.59 -27.28 -0.85
C VAL A 578 -3.09 -26.37 -1.95
N THR A 579 -2.26 -26.14 -2.97
CA THR A 579 -2.59 -25.36 -4.16
C THR A 579 -2.57 -26.26 -5.40
N ASP A 580 -3.66 -26.26 -6.16
CA ASP A 580 -3.81 -27.08 -7.36
C ASP A 580 -3.07 -26.48 -8.59
N PRO A 581 -2.89 -27.26 -9.69
CA PRO A 581 -2.23 -26.76 -10.90
C PRO A 581 -2.96 -25.63 -11.65
N ASN A 582 -4.16 -25.25 -11.19
CA ASN A 582 -4.95 -24.14 -11.72
C ASN A 582 -4.90 -22.89 -10.80
N GLY A 583 -4.11 -22.92 -9.72
CA GLY A 583 -3.98 -21.81 -8.76
C GLY A 583 -5.00 -21.82 -7.61
N SER A 584 -5.92 -22.78 -7.55
CA SER A 584 -6.89 -22.86 -6.44
C SER A 584 -6.21 -23.42 -5.19
N THR A 585 -6.18 -22.63 -4.11
CA THR A 585 -5.68 -23.04 -2.80
C THR A 585 -6.80 -23.49 -1.84
N SER A 586 -6.51 -24.52 -1.04
CA SER A 586 -7.35 -25.10 0.01
C SER A 586 -7.36 -24.30 1.31
N GLU A 587 -8.16 -24.74 2.28
CA GLU A 587 -7.96 -24.39 3.70
C GLU A 587 -6.71 -25.07 4.27
N PHE A 588 -6.32 -24.70 5.49
CA PHE A 588 -5.30 -25.44 6.23
C PHE A 588 -5.80 -26.82 6.68
N SER A 589 -4.90 -27.80 6.69
CA SER A 589 -5.17 -29.13 7.22
C SER A 589 -5.54 -29.13 8.71
N LEU A 590 -6.13 -30.25 9.14
CA LEU A 590 -6.06 -30.66 10.55
C LEU A 590 -4.61 -30.58 11.05
N ARG A 591 -4.42 -30.02 12.25
CA ARG A 591 -3.08 -29.86 12.84
C ARG A 591 -2.54 -31.20 13.32
N ARG A 592 -1.23 -31.44 13.14
CA ARG A 592 -0.55 -32.66 13.59
C ARG A 592 0.59 -32.31 14.53
N SER A 593 0.62 -32.90 15.72
CA SER A 593 1.76 -32.83 16.63
C SER A 593 2.96 -33.57 16.04
N VAL A 594 4.13 -32.93 16.02
CA VAL A 594 5.40 -33.58 15.67
C VAL A 594 5.87 -34.44 16.84
N THR A 595 6.28 -35.67 16.54
CA THR A 595 6.85 -36.62 17.52
C THR A 595 8.32 -36.90 17.22
N PRO A 596 9.08 -37.49 18.16
CA PRO A 596 10.46 -37.91 17.89
C PRO A 596 10.53 -38.88 16.71
N GLY A 597 11.61 -38.74 15.93
CA GLY A 597 11.98 -39.61 14.84
C GLY A 597 12.30 -41.04 15.25
N ALA A 598 12.51 -41.90 14.25
CA ALA A 598 12.83 -43.30 14.48
C ALA A 598 14.29 -43.44 14.92
N ILE A 599 14.55 -43.41 16.24
CA ILE A 599 15.88 -43.65 16.81
C ILE A 599 16.38 -45.02 16.34
N GLY A 600 17.26 -45.01 15.34
CA GLY A 600 17.93 -46.22 14.86
C GLY A 600 18.69 -46.89 16.01
N PRO A 601 18.74 -48.23 16.06
CA PRO A 601 19.41 -48.93 17.15
C PRO A 601 20.86 -48.43 17.25
N PRO A 602 21.36 -48.13 18.47
CA PRO A 602 22.60 -47.40 18.67
C PRO A 602 23.75 -48.13 17.96
N SER A 603 24.40 -47.43 17.02
CA SER A 603 25.39 -48.04 16.14
C SER A 603 26.58 -48.56 16.95
N THR A 604 26.61 -49.87 17.18
CA THR A 604 27.64 -50.58 17.95
C THR A 604 28.94 -50.61 17.15
N THR A 605 29.63 -49.47 17.16
CA THR A 605 30.92 -49.24 16.51
C THR A 605 31.95 -50.18 17.13
N THR A 606 32.07 -51.36 16.52
CA THR A 606 32.91 -52.46 16.99
C THR A 606 34.32 -52.18 16.49
N THR A 607 35.09 -51.44 17.28
CA THR A 607 36.47 -51.04 16.94
C THR A 607 37.38 -52.27 16.91
N THR A 608 37.51 -52.88 15.73
CA THR A 608 38.43 -53.99 15.48
C THR A 608 39.87 -53.47 15.42
N THR A 609 40.51 -53.35 16.58
CA THR A 609 41.90 -52.91 16.71
C THR A 609 42.86 -53.92 16.08
N THR A 610 43.31 -53.66 14.86
CA THR A 610 44.34 -54.46 14.17
C THR A 610 45.73 -54.11 14.73
N THR A 611 46.27 -54.96 15.59
CA THR A 611 47.59 -54.77 16.21
C THR A 611 48.73 -55.06 15.22
N THR A 612 49.27 -54.01 14.60
CA THR A 612 50.51 -54.10 13.79
C THR A 612 51.73 -53.88 14.68
N THR A 613 52.43 -54.97 15.03
CA THR A 613 53.63 -54.92 15.87
C THR A 613 54.87 -54.43 15.10
N THR A 614 55.53 -53.39 15.59
CA THR A 614 56.84 -52.93 15.09
C THR A 614 57.80 -52.64 16.25
N THR A 615 58.83 -53.46 16.40
CA THR A 615 60.06 -53.17 17.19
C THR A 615 61.05 -52.39 16.31
N THR A 616 62.07 -51.65 16.79
CA THR A 616 62.81 -51.54 18.06
C THR A 616 63.37 -50.08 18.14
N SER A 617 64.06 -49.52 19.15
CA SER A 617 64.76 -50.01 20.35
C SER A 617 64.89 -48.89 21.41
N THR A 618 65.63 -49.14 22.51
CA THR A 618 65.78 -48.22 23.66
C THR A 618 67.22 -48.06 24.18
N THR A 619 67.60 -46.83 24.55
CA THR A 619 68.68 -46.42 25.50
C THR A 619 68.48 -44.90 25.78
N THR A 620 68.11 -44.33 26.94
CA THR A 620 68.46 -44.42 28.38
C THR A 620 69.46 -43.35 28.87
N THR A 621 68.98 -42.36 29.65
CA THR A 621 69.65 -41.55 30.74
C THR A 621 68.72 -40.37 31.12
N SER A 622 68.62 -39.81 32.34
CA SER A 622 68.94 -40.24 33.73
C SER A 622 68.32 -39.22 34.74
N VAL A 623 67.97 -39.64 35.96
CA VAL A 623 67.14 -38.95 37.01
C VAL A 623 67.62 -39.44 38.41
N PRO A 624 67.48 -38.76 39.59
CA PRO A 624 66.62 -37.63 40.06
C PRO A 624 67.49 -36.41 40.52
N PRO A 625 67.23 -35.53 41.55
CA PRO A 625 66.10 -35.26 42.50
C PRO A 625 65.63 -33.76 42.51
N THR A 626 65.08 -33.04 43.53
CA THR A 626 64.98 -33.19 45.01
C THR A 626 63.89 -32.29 45.69
N THR A 627 63.36 -32.72 46.85
CA THR A 627 62.84 -31.97 48.05
C THR A 627 61.87 -30.76 47.96
N THR A 628 60.60 -31.01 48.38
CA THR A 628 59.73 -30.31 49.40
C THR A 628 59.57 -28.77 49.41
N THR A 629 58.39 -28.17 49.71
CA THR A 629 57.13 -28.62 50.38
C THR A 629 55.91 -27.82 49.79
N THR A 630 54.66 -27.69 50.31
CA THR A 630 54.04 -27.80 51.66
C THR A 630 52.50 -28.11 51.58
N SER A 631 51.82 -28.16 52.73
CA SER A 631 50.35 -28.32 52.98
C SER A 631 49.61 -26.93 52.99
N THR A 632 48.28 -26.75 53.00
CA THR A 632 47.16 -27.42 53.72
C THR A 632 45.77 -27.40 53.02
N VAL A 633 44.86 -28.30 53.44
CA VAL A 633 43.47 -28.55 52.95
C VAL A 633 42.63 -29.13 54.11
N PRO A 634 41.39 -28.67 54.47
CA PRO A 634 40.12 -29.22 53.93
C PRO A 634 38.83 -28.32 53.96
N PRO A 635 37.71 -28.75 53.33
CA PRO A 635 36.37 -28.10 53.37
C PRO A 635 35.24 -28.90 54.09
N THR A 636 34.07 -28.26 54.31
CA THR A 636 32.83 -28.78 54.96
C THR A 636 31.60 -27.89 54.59
N THR A 637 30.30 -28.25 54.56
CA THR A 637 29.50 -29.51 54.67
C THR A 637 28.03 -29.28 54.17
N THR A 638 27.24 -30.35 53.96
CA THR A 638 25.84 -30.39 53.44
C THR A 638 24.73 -30.21 54.50
N THR A 639 23.44 -30.01 54.12
CA THR A 639 22.24 -30.86 54.43
C THR A 639 20.88 -30.21 54.03
N THR A 640 19.83 -31.01 53.83
CA THR A 640 18.45 -30.69 53.35
C THR A 640 17.40 -30.41 54.46
N THR A 641 16.17 -29.99 54.11
CA THR A 641 14.89 -30.78 54.21
C THR A 641 13.62 -29.88 54.05
N THR A 642 12.44 -30.49 53.81
CA THR A 642 11.14 -29.91 53.36
C THR A 642 10.05 -29.74 54.44
N THR A 643 9.07 -28.84 54.21
CA THR A 643 7.66 -29.05 54.63
C THR A 643 6.65 -28.26 53.77
N SER A 644 5.36 -28.62 53.83
CA SER A 644 4.21 -27.92 53.23
C SER A 644 3.04 -27.81 54.22
N THR A 645 2.10 -26.87 54.00
CA THR A 645 0.74 -26.86 54.58
C THR A 645 -0.20 -25.88 53.86
N THR A 646 -1.50 -25.89 54.22
CA THR A 646 -2.62 -25.38 53.39
C THR A 646 -3.58 -24.48 54.20
N THR A 647 -4.62 -23.96 53.51
CA THR A 647 -6.02 -23.69 53.96
C THR A 647 -6.50 -22.27 54.33
N THR A 648 -7.53 -21.81 53.57
CA THR A 648 -8.74 -21.01 53.94
C THR A 648 -8.69 -19.54 54.43
N THR A 649 -9.20 -18.67 53.55
CA THR A 649 -10.33 -17.69 53.72
C THR A 649 -10.53 -16.91 55.03
N VAL A 650 -10.73 -15.59 54.92
CA VAL A 650 -11.99 -14.84 55.23
C VAL A 650 -11.80 -13.34 54.94
N ALA A 651 -12.86 -12.61 54.57
CA ALA A 651 -12.90 -11.15 54.46
C ALA A 651 -13.88 -10.56 55.49
N PRO A 652 -13.70 -9.28 55.89
CA PRO A 652 -14.82 -8.36 55.78
C PRO A 652 -14.44 -6.92 55.33
N THR A 653 -15.47 -6.16 54.98
CA THR A 653 -15.46 -4.76 54.53
C THR A 653 -15.24 -3.73 55.64
N SER A 654 -14.65 -2.57 55.31
CA SER A 654 -15.17 -1.26 55.72
C SER A 654 -14.67 -0.11 54.82
N THR A 655 -15.33 1.04 54.90
CA THR A 655 -15.18 2.23 54.03
C THR A 655 -14.50 3.39 54.75
N THR A 656 -13.72 4.21 54.02
CA THR A 656 -13.64 5.67 54.29
C THR A 656 -13.14 6.48 53.09
N THR A 657 -13.30 7.81 53.17
CA THR A 657 -13.23 8.78 52.06
C THR A 657 -11.98 9.67 52.11
N THR A 658 -11.69 10.40 51.01
CA THR A 658 -10.76 11.55 50.90
C THR A 658 -9.26 11.22 51.12
N THR A 659 -8.27 11.96 50.57
CA THR A 659 -8.26 13.28 49.92
C THR A 659 -7.18 13.33 48.82
N ALA A 660 -7.28 14.24 47.85
CA ALA A 660 -6.21 14.50 46.87
C ALA A 660 -5.12 15.46 47.43
N PRO A 661 -3.86 15.35 46.97
CA PRO A 661 -2.91 16.46 47.00
C PRO A 661 -2.46 16.91 45.60
N VAL A 662 -2.15 18.21 45.52
CA VAL A 662 -1.66 18.92 44.32
C VAL A 662 -0.30 18.40 43.86
N VAL A 663 -0.10 18.28 42.54
CA VAL A 663 1.22 18.10 41.92
C VAL A 663 1.82 19.47 41.59
N THR A 664 3.04 19.75 42.07
CA THR A 664 3.84 20.91 41.66
C THR A 664 5.06 20.44 40.85
N SER A 665 5.37 21.14 39.76
CA SER A 665 6.48 20.82 38.87
C SER A 665 7.79 21.50 39.29
N PRO A 666 8.93 20.87 39.00
CA PRO A 666 10.17 21.56 38.66
C PRO A 666 10.37 21.56 37.13
N ALA A 667 10.95 22.64 36.59
CA ALA A 667 11.27 22.75 35.16
C ALA A 667 12.55 21.98 34.78
N PRO A 668 12.67 21.47 33.53
CA PRO A 668 13.88 20.81 33.06
C PRO A 668 15.00 21.83 32.76
N THR A 669 16.23 21.50 33.16
CA THR A 669 17.44 22.21 32.73
C THR A 669 18.05 21.57 31.49
N THR A 670 18.78 22.37 30.71
CA THR A 670 19.31 21.98 29.40
C THR A 670 20.54 21.08 29.50
N SER A 671 20.56 20.00 28.70
CA SER A 671 21.80 19.42 28.17
C SER A 671 21.52 18.70 26.85
N VAL A 672 22.41 18.87 25.86
CA VAL A 672 22.30 18.28 24.52
C VAL A 672 23.37 17.20 24.37
N PRO A 673 23.01 15.93 24.11
CA PRO A 673 23.94 14.93 23.59
C PRO A 673 24.22 15.18 22.11
N ALA A 674 25.48 15.02 21.67
CA ALA A 674 25.85 15.16 20.27
C ALA A 674 25.42 13.93 19.44
N ALA A 675 25.12 14.13 18.15
CA ALA A 675 24.76 13.05 17.23
C ALA A 675 25.98 12.18 16.86
N PRO A 676 25.81 10.86 16.70
CA PRO A 676 26.81 10.00 16.05
C PRO A 676 26.80 10.21 14.52
N PRO A 677 27.93 10.04 13.82
CA PRO A 677 27.98 10.14 12.37
C PRO A 677 27.34 8.90 11.71
N SER A 678 26.47 9.12 10.73
CA SER A 678 25.94 8.06 9.86
C SER A 678 26.96 7.70 8.77
N THR A 679 27.39 6.44 8.74
CA THR A 679 28.14 5.85 7.62
C THR A 679 27.23 4.89 6.88
N LEU A 680 26.63 5.36 5.78
CA LEU A 680 25.86 4.54 4.84
C LEU A 680 26.60 4.53 3.50
N ASP A 681 27.54 3.59 3.38
CA ASP A 681 28.26 3.32 2.15
C ASP A 681 28.13 1.82 1.83
N GLY A 682 27.53 1.49 0.69
CA GLY A 682 27.34 0.12 0.22
C GLY A 682 25.89 -0.38 0.18
N LEU A 683 25.26 -0.27 -1.00
CA LEU A 683 24.48 -1.37 -1.60
C LEU A 683 24.34 -1.19 -3.13
N ALA A 684 25.46 -1.34 -3.83
CA ALA A 684 25.50 -1.37 -5.29
C ALA A 684 25.98 -2.75 -5.78
N SER A 685 25.08 -3.73 -5.89
CA SER A 685 25.35 -4.99 -6.57
C SER A 685 24.10 -5.61 -7.19
N VAL A 686 24.17 -5.88 -8.49
CA VAL A 686 23.09 -6.39 -9.33
C VAL A 686 22.76 -7.85 -9.01
N ARG A 687 21.47 -8.21 -9.05
CA ARG A 687 21.04 -9.56 -9.49
C ARG A 687 20.13 -9.43 -10.73
N HIS A 688 20.18 -10.43 -11.62
CA HIS A 688 19.44 -10.40 -12.87
C HIS A 688 17.93 -10.61 -12.68
N ARG A 689 17.14 -9.98 -13.57
CA ARG A 689 15.76 -10.40 -13.85
C ARG A 689 15.75 -11.83 -14.39
N PRO A 690 14.89 -12.74 -13.89
CA PRO A 690 14.51 -13.94 -14.63
C PRO A 690 13.70 -13.52 -15.88
N THR A 691 14.04 -14.06 -17.05
CA THR A 691 13.24 -13.86 -18.27
C THR A 691 12.07 -14.84 -18.32
N LYS A 692 10.87 -14.33 -18.59
CA LYS A 692 9.61 -15.09 -18.75
C LYS A 692 9.78 -16.21 -19.79
N PRO A 693 9.39 -17.48 -19.51
CA PRO A 693 9.55 -18.57 -20.47
C PRO A 693 8.51 -18.48 -21.61
N GLU A 694 8.96 -18.49 -22.86
CA GLU A 694 8.07 -18.55 -24.03
C GLU A 694 7.39 -19.91 -24.14
N ARG A 695 6.06 -19.94 -24.34
CA ARG A 695 5.31 -21.19 -24.57
C ARG A 695 5.60 -21.73 -25.97
N CYS A 696 6.45 -22.75 -26.06
CA CYS A 696 6.62 -23.54 -27.28
C CYS A 696 5.32 -24.27 -27.66
N SER A 697 4.74 -23.91 -28.81
CA SER A 697 3.58 -24.58 -29.39
C SER A 697 4.02 -25.69 -30.35
N ILE A 698 4.07 -26.93 -29.85
CA ILE A 698 4.24 -28.11 -30.70
C ILE A 698 2.86 -28.69 -31.03
N SER A 699 2.38 -28.44 -32.25
CA SER A 699 1.38 -29.27 -32.89
C SER A 699 2.01 -29.96 -34.11
N ALA A 700 2.11 -31.28 -34.05
CA ALA A 700 2.57 -32.12 -35.15
C ALA A 700 1.68 -33.36 -35.23
N ALA A 701 1.08 -33.58 -36.39
CA ALA A 701 0.25 -34.74 -36.68
C ALA A 701 0.71 -35.38 -38.01
N CYS A 702 1.71 -36.25 -37.91
CA CYS A 702 2.16 -37.24 -38.89
C CYS A 702 2.88 -38.36 -38.11
#